data_AF-W9V399-F1
#
_entry.id   AF-W9V399-F1
#
_cell.length_a   1.000
_cell.length_b   1.000
_cell.length_c   1.000
_cell.angle_alpha   90.00
_cell.angle_beta   90.00
_cell.angle_gamma   90.00
#
_symmetry.space_group_name_H-M   'P 1'
#
loop_
_entity.id
_entity.type
_entity.pdbx_description
1 polymer ?
#
loop_
_entity_poly.entity_id
_entity_poly.type
_entity_poly.pdbx_seq_one_letter_code
_entity_poly.pdbx_strand_id
1 'polypeptide(L)'
;MNLRKLEDAELKLCIQDKLQLFSNQSTNKDLGEKLVVNKQLELAPFKAVKFQGWCNWEQNPLNNRSWQWRLNWLSFLSYLMAYHRASGDEAVLDSAREAIQSWLDTYLETDTSYPFEFIWHDHATALRAEQLIFFLYYCRESASEWANRHAGFLIYIEQALLVHGQWLAKDSFYSEHTNHGLEQARVLLLLGTVYDGEQAQQWQQIAIQRIKSELEFAFTFEGVHVENSPAYHIFVFKVFLGIIKDYPEEVLGDLAEQFNQFSAKALSFVTNILRPDGRLPPIGDTEQLPTSDAYKEMFGHRLEYQYFLYSLTQGKQGVKPPILNKVYPRSGYAIFRNEWPAKEHYQKAFHLIVKVGCSSRYHHQQDEGHISLYAGGEDWLIDSGLYNYINNDPVRKYMRGRPGHNVPIISHASYSKEFEHRLSAWKVSEFSESDTKPNIKMQLDVLTPVFHERNVTFDSQNKLVEVQDKILADDEQSRNITLQWHFPKDKTLSINNNQVLVTSDTGNQLAIEFEGDTPDDLSVVSGRKEDRVFSCISYKANQVEPSQLLRVVFKERNQLNVTTRFHFDMADMYTIPLQVHDQIPLYSLEQLLGATNNDEPILTSVLLGDSPACLALAKVHRNQGIGHLQLIVNEKKSCDHILKILETNYLTTWVKCHVVQISKQPPITIDKKVLSGVEGVGRLVVTDSGFNEKNLTTVLLTMLPMLVKRMTKSGEVWISVELSDQLKSLCAALAKNRGLKVFFFYGVSGF
;
A
#
# COMPACT_ATOMS: atom_id res chain seq x y z
N MET A 1 -14.68 36.10 -4.16
CA MET A 1 -14.70 34.79 -4.83
C MET A 1 -16.08 34.20 -4.65
N ASN A 2 -16.64 33.57 -5.68
CA ASN A 2 -17.93 32.89 -5.57
C ASN A 2 -17.68 31.40 -5.36
N LEU A 3 -18.50 30.77 -4.53
CA LEU A 3 -18.50 29.31 -4.43
C LEU A 3 -19.08 28.69 -5.70
N ARG A 4 -18.47 27.61 -6.15
CA ARG A 4 -18.95 26.79 -7.25
C ARG A 4 -20.23 26.05 -6.87
N LYS A 5 -21.10 25.84 -7.85
CA LYS A 5 -22.33 25.07 -7.63
C LYS A 5 -22.03 23.58 -7.58
N LEU A 6 -22.85 22.86 -6.83
CA LEU A 6 -22.66 21.42 -6.61
C LEU A 6 -22.76 20.62 -7.91
N GLU A 7 -23.42 21.12 -8.97
CA GLU A 7 -23.48 20.43 -10.26
C GLU A 7 -22.14 20.39 -11.01
N ASP A 8 -21.12 21.09 -10.52
CA ASP A 8 -19.76 21.02 -11.07
C ASP A 8 -19.18 19.61 -10.87
N ALA A 9 -18.71 19.02 -11.97
CA ALA A 9 -18.15 17.67 -11.98
C ALA A 9 -16.90 17.54 -11.08
N GLU A 10 -16.15 18.62 -10.89
CA GLU A 10 -14.96 18.64 -10.02
C GLU A 10 -15.30 18.48 -8.53
N LEU A 11 -16.52 18.86 -8.12
CA LEU A 11 -16.97 18.76 -6.73
C LEU A 11 -17.57 17.40 -6.36
N LYS A 12 -17.79 16.53 -7.33
CA LYS A 12 -18.43 15.24 -7.09
C LYS A 12 -17.69 14.40 -6.05
N LEU A 13 -16.38 14.26 -6.20
CA LEU A 13 -15.56 13.37 -5.36
C LEU A 13 -15.29 14.00 -3.97
N CYS A 14 -14.87 15.27 -3.92
CA CYS A 14 -14.48 15.93 -2.67
C CYS A 14 -15.66 16.45 -1.84
N ILE A 15 -16.83 16.72 -2.45
CA ILE A 15 -18.02 17.22 -1.76
C ILE A 15 -19.17 16.21 -1.78
N GLN A 16 -19.74 15.90 -2.95
CA GLN A 16 -21.00 15.12 -3.03
C GLN A 16 -20.86 13.73 -2.37
N ASP A 17 -19.85 12.97 -2.77
CA ASP A 17 -19.64 11.60 -2.28
C ASP A 17 -19.33 11.58 -0.78
N LYS A 18 -18.56 12.57 -0.28
CA LYS A 18 -18.26 12.74 1.15
C LYS A 18 -19.49 13.12 1.97
N LEU A 19 -20.29 14.06 1.48
CA LEU A 19 -21.55 14.44 2.13
C LEU A 19 -22.51 13.27 2.23
N GLN A 20 -22.63 12.50 1.15
CA GLN A 20 -23.44 11.29 1.15
C GLN A 20 -22.91 10.27 2.16
N LEU A 21 -21.59 10.09 2.28
CA LEU A 21 -20.99 9.21 3.27
C LEU A 21 -21.29 9.68 4.69
N PHE A 22 -20.97 10.92 5.05
CA PHE A 22 -21.10 11.43 6.42
C PHE A 22 -22.54 11.50 6.89
N SER A 23 -23.46 11.94 6.02
CA SER A 23 -24.86 12.12 6.38
C SER A 23 -25.66 10.81 6.46
N ASN A 24 -25.15 9.72 5.85
CA ASN A 24 -25.76 8.39 5.95
C ASN A 24 -25.13 7.50 7.06
N GLN A 25 -24.09 7.96 7.75
CA GLN A 25 -23.46 7.19 8.83
C GLN A 25 -24.38 7.08 10.04
N SER A 26 -24.76 5.85 10.41
CA SER A 26 -25.61 5.57 11.57
C SER A 26 -25.02 6.09 12.87
N THR A 27 -23.70 5.96 13.06
CA THR A 27 -23.00 6.49 14.23
C THR A 27 -23.14 8.00 14.38
N ASN A 28 -23.05 8.75 13.27
CA ASN A 28 -23.24 10.21 13.29
C ASN A 28 -24.68 10.57 13.60
N LYS A 29 -25.64 9.82 13.02
CA LYS A 29 -27.07 9.98 13.33
C LYS A 29 -27.32 9.81 14.83
N ASP A 30 -26.82 8.74 15.44
CA ASP A 30 -27.02 8.44 16.86
C ASP A 30 -26.41 9.53 17.77
N LEU A 31 -25.24 10.05 17.39
CA LEU A 31 -24.59 11.17 18.08
C LEU A 31 -25.39 12.48 17.94
N GLY A 32 -25.99 12.71 16.77
CA GLY A 32 -26.84 13.88 16.52
C GLY A 32 -28.16 13.81 17.30
N GLU A 33 -28.79 12.65 17.35
CA GLU A 33 -29.97 12.39 18.18
C GLU A 33 -29.66 12.63 19.67
N LYS A 34 -28.53 12.09 20.15
CA LYS A 34 -28.07 12.28 21.53
C LYS A 34 -27.86 13.76 21.87
N LEU A 35 -27.31 14.55 20.94
CA LEU A 35 -27.13 15.99 21.12
C LEU A 35 -28.47 16.74 21.16
N VAL A 36 -29.34 16.50 20.18
CA VAL A 36 -30.56 17.29 20.00
C VAL A 36 -31.66 16.88 20.97
N VAL A 37 -31.91 15.59 21.13
CA VAL A 37 -33.00 15.01 21.94
C VAL A 37 -32.57 14.87 23.39
N ASN A 38 -31.44 14.21 23.64
CA ASN A 38 -31.00 13.88 25.01
C ASN A 38 -30.22 15.03 25.68
N LYS A 39 -29.95 16.11 24.95
CA LYS A 39 -29.13 17.25 25.40
C LYS A 39 -27.78 16.79 25.95
N GLN A 40 -27.13 15.90 25.22
CA GLN A 40 -25.83 15.32 25.55
C GLN A 40 -24.86 15.46 24.38
N LEU A 41 -23.77 16.20 24.57
CA LEU A 41 -22.72 16.35 23.57
C LEU A 41 -21.67 15.25 23.74
N GLU A 42 -21.59 14.36 22.76
CA GLU A 42 -20.56 13.32 22.69
C GLU A 42 -19.66 13.57 21.49
N LEU A 43 -18.43 14.01 21.76
CA LEU A 43 -17.40 14.18 20.74
C LEU A 43 -16.58 12.89 20.69
N ALA A 44 -17.05 11.90 19.94
CA ALA A 44 -16.46 10.55 19.92
C ALA A 44 -14.93 10.60 19.68
N PRO A 45 -14.10 9.80 20.37
CA PRO A 45 -14.47 8.70 21.27
C PRO A 45 -14.66 9.13 22.74
N PHE A 46 -14.75 10.43 23.03
CA PHE A 46 -14.90 10.91 24.40
C PHE A 46 -16.31 10.68 24.93
N LYS A 47 -16.44 10.56 26.25
CA LYS A 47 -17.74 10.38 26.92
C LYS A 47 -18.66 11.58 26.68
N ALA A 48 -19.96 11.32 26.62
CA ALA A 48 -20.98 12.36 26.54
C ALA A 48 -20.93 13.29 27.76
N VAL A 49 -21.14 14.59 27.53
CA VAL A 49 -21.30 15.62 28.57
C VAL A 49 -22.65 16.32 28.42
N LYS A 50 -23.16 16.92 29.51
CA LYS A 50 -24.41 17.67 29.46
C LYS A 50 -24.28 18.88 28.53
N PHE A 51 -25.15 18.98 27.53
CA PHE A 51 -25.18 20.11 26.61
C PHE A 51 -25.94 21.28 27.26
N GLN A 52 -25.30 22.45 27.34
CA GLN A 52 -25.84 23.65 27.98
C GLN A 52 -26.09 24.80 26.99
N GLY A 53 -26.00 24.54 25.68
CA GLY A 53 -26.07 25.56 24.63
C GLY A 53 -24.70 25.93 24.06
N TRP A 54 -24.72 26.69 22.97
CA TRP A 54 -23.53 27.14 22.23
C TRP A 54 -23.07 28.52 22.73
N CYS A 55 -22.45 28.57 23.91
CA CYS A 55 -21.98 29.84 24.50
C CYS A 55 -20.59 29.78 25.13
N ASN A 56 -20.03 28.59 25.38
CA ASN A 56 -18.72 28.43 26.00
C ASN A 56 -17.85 27.47 25.17
N TRP A 57 -16.97 28.04 24.35
CA TRP A 57 -16.08 27.31 23.45
C TRP A 57 -14.76 26.87 24.10
N GLU A 58 -14.45 27.42 25.27
CA GLU A 58 -13.24 27.08 26.04
C GLU A 58 -13.51 26.04 27.13
N GLN A 59 -14.76 25.58 27.28
CA GLN A 59 -15.15 24.63 28.30
C GLN A 59 -14.29 23.36 28.28
N ASN A 60 -14.00 22.80 29.45
CA ASN A 60 -13.23 21.56 29.57
C ASN A 60 -13.84 20.59 30.59
N PRO A 61 -15.08 20.12 30.36
CA PRO A 61 -15.80 19.28 31.32
C PRO A 61 -15.13 17.93 31.60
N LEU A 62 -14.23 17.48 30.72
CA LEU A 62 -13.51 16.21 30.84
C LEU A 62 -12.03 16.36 31.21
N ASN A 63 -11.55 17.59 31.48
CA ASN A 63 -10.14 17.91 31.66
C ASN A 63 -9.24 17.29 30.56
N ASN A 64 -9.67 17.40 29.30
CA ASN A 64 -9.06 16.76 28.16
C ASN A 64 -8.85 17.75 27.00
N ARG A 65 -7.59 18.03 26.70
CA ARG A 65 -7.15 18.94 25.64
C ARG A 65 -7.72 18.55 24.25
N SER A 66 -7.72 17.26 23.90
CA SER A 66 -8.23 16.78 22.61
C SER A 66 -9.75 16.89 22.48
N TRP A 67 -10.48 16.85 23.60
CA TRP A 67 -11.92 17.14 23.61
C TRP A 67 -12.17 18.61 23.27
N GLN A 68 -11.43 19.54 23.86
CA GLN A 68 -11.51 20.98 23.55
C GLN A 68 -11.15 21.28 22.09
N TRP A 69 -10.10 20.63 21.59
CA TRP A 69 -9.74 20.68 20.18
C TRP A 69 -10.91 20.26 19.27
N ARG A 70 -11.56 19.11 19.55
CA ARG A 70 -12.73 18.62 18.80
C ARG A 70 -13.94 19.52 18.84
N LEU A 71 -14.17 20.16 19.99
CA LEU A 71 -15.25 21.14 20.12
C LEU A 71 -15.00 22.31 19.17
N ASN A 72 -13.77 22.83 19.16
CA ASN A 72 -13.44 24.04 18.44
C ASN A 72 -13.37 23.85 16.93
N TRP A 73 -12.99 22.68 16.41
CA TRP A 73 -13.14 22.44 14.96
C TRP A 73 -14.56 22.05 14.52
N LEU A 74 -15.54 22.13 15.42
CA LEU A 74 -16.96 21.93 15.13
C LEU A 74 -17.29 20.51 14.62
N SER A 75 -16.58 19.49 15.15
CA SER A 75 -16.72 18.09 14.74
C SER A 75 -18.15 17.52 14.77
N PHE A 76 -18.99 18.10 15.62
CA PHE A 76 -20.40 17.73 15.80
C PHE A 76 -21.31 18.15 14.63
N LEU A 77 -20.85 19.00 13.71
CA LEU A 77 -21.66 19.40 12.55
C LEU A 77 -22.03 18.21 11.66
N SER A 78 -21.10 17.26 11.49
CA SER A 78 -21.38 15.98 10.82
C SER A 78 -22.51 15.18 11.47
N TYR A 79 -22.63 15.24 12.80
CA TYR A 79 -23.67 14.55 13.56
C TYR A 79 -25.04 15.21 13.34
N LEU A 80 -25.07 16.54 13.36
CA LEU A 80 -26.28 17.32 13.10
C LEU A 80 -26.79 17.12 11.67
N MET A 81 -25.89 17.09 10.67
CA MET A 81 -26.28 16.79 9.28
C MET A 81 -26.86 15.38 9.12
N ALA A 82 -26.24 14.37 9.73
CA ALA A 82 -26.74 13.00 9.66
C ALA A 82 -28.10 12.83 10.35
N TYR A 83 -28.30 13.48 11.50
CA TYR A 83 -29.57 13.44 12.21
C TYR A 83 -30.67 14.24 11.52
N HIS A 84 -30.38 15.43 10.97
CA HIS A 84 -31.32 16.18 10.12
C HIS A 84 -31.75 15.33 8.92
N ARG A 85 -30.81 14.67 8.22
CA ARG A 85 -31.14 13.81 7.07
C ARG A 85 -32.11 12.69 7.43
N ALA A 86 -31.99 12.14 8.64
CA ALA A 86 -32.84 11.05 9.11
C ALA A 86 -34.19 11.52 9.66
N SER A 87 -34.26 12.71 10.26
CA SER A 87 -35.45 13.22 10.96
C SER A 87 -36.28 14.21 10.15
N GLY A 88 -35.65 14.97 9.25
CA GLY A 88 -36.25 16.13 8.57
C GLY A 88 -36.53 17.33 9.48
N ASP A 89 -36.03 17.33 10.73
CA ASP A 89 -36.33 18.36 11.72
C ASP A 89 -35.42 19.59 11.56
N GLU A 90 -35.98 20.69 11.07
CA GLU A 90 -35.25 21.95 10.85
C GLU A 90 -34.65 22.53 12.14
N ALA A 91 -35.17 22.20 13.33
CA ALA A 91 -34.59 22.63 14.60
C ALA A 91 -33.14 22.13 14.80
N VAL A 92 -32.77 21.04 14.10
CA VAL A 92 -31.40 20.51 14.06
C VAL A 92 -30.47 21.47 13.29
N LEU A 93 -30.94 22.04 12.17
CA LEU A 93 -30.20 23.02 11.38
C LEU A 93 -30.13 24.38 12.10
N ASP A 94 -31.19 24.75 12.82
CA ASP A 94 -31.18 25.94 13.67
C ASP A 94 -30.14 25.84 14.78
N SER A 95 -30.02 24.67 15.43
CA SER A 95 -28.95 24.41 16.41
C SER A 95 -27.55 24.49 15.78
N ALA A 96 -27.36 23.97 14.56
CA ALA A 96 -26.09 24.09 13.84
C ALA A 96 -25.78 25.56 13.50
N ARG A 97 -26.78 26.32 13.06
CA ARG A 97 -26.67 27.77 12.80
C ARG A 97 -26.26 28.53 14.05
N GLU A 98 -26.93 28.28 15.18
CA GLU A 98 -26.59 28.90 16.47
C GLU A 98 -25.14 28.60 16.88
N ALA A 99 -24.69 27.36 16.70
CA ALA A 99 -23.32 26.96 17.00
C ALA A 99 -22.29 27.72 16.13
N ILE A 100 -22.48 27.68 14.82
CA ILE A 100 -21.56 28.33 13.87
C ILE A 100 -21.54 29.83 14.08
N GLN A 101 -22.72 30.46 14.19
CA GLN A 101 -22.82 31.91 14.38
C GLN A 101 -22.20 32.34 15.71
N SER A 102 -22.46 31.63 16.81
CA SER A 102 -21.82 31.93 18.09
C SER A 102 -20.30 31.89 18.02
N TRP A 103 -19.73 30.87 17.37
CA TRP A 103 -18.28 30.75 17.23
C TRP A 103 -17.71 31.87 16.35
N LEU A 104 -18.31 32.10 15.17
CA LEU A 104 -17.83 33.11 14.21
C LEU A 104 -17.93 34.53 14.76
N ASP A 105 -19.07 34.91 15.35
CA ASP A 105 -19.29 36.24 15.93
C ASP A 105 -18.28 36.55 17.05
N THR A 106 -17.82 35.52 17.76
CA THR A 106 -16.87 35.68 18.87
C THR A 106 -15.42 35.74 18.38
N TYR A 107 -15.05 34.93 17.38
CA TYR A 107 -13.65 34.63 17.13
C TYR A 107 -13.15 34.96 15.71
N LEU A 108 -14.02 35.21 14.73
CA LEU A 108 -13.59 35.33 13.34
C LEU A 108 -12.63 36.51 13.10
N GLU A 109 -12.78 37.60 13.86
CA GLU A 109 -11.93 38.78 13.78
C GLU A 109 -10.67 38.69 14.67
N THR A 110 -10.48 37.59 15.40
CA THR A 110 -9.28 37.36 16.22
C THR A 110 -8.12 36.77 15.39
N ASP A 111 -6.97 36.55 16.01
CA ASP A 111 -5.80 35.93 15.40
C ASP A 111 -5.08 34.96 16.35
N THR A 112 -3.89 34.49 15.97
CA THR A 112 -3.06 33.56 16.76
C THR A 112 -2.56 34.14 18.09
N SER A 113 -2.79 35.43 18.38
CA SER A 113 -2.51 36.03 19.70
C SER A 113 -3.63 35.80 20.72
N TYR A 114 -4.79 35.29 20.30
CA TYR A 114 -5.88 34.97 21.22
C TYR A 114 -5.42 33.93 22.26
N PRO A 115 -5.66 34.13 23.57
CA PRO A 115 -5.04 33.31 24.62
C PRO A 115 -5.40 31.82 24.59
N PHE A 116 -6.58 31.48 24.06
CA PHE A 116 -7.04 30.11 23.99
C PHE A 116 -6.55 29.41 22.71
N GLU A 117 -5.73 28.38 22.88
CA GLU A 117 -4.95 27.76 21.80
C GLU A 117 -5.77 27.28 20.59
N PHE A 118 -7.02 26.83 20.79
CA PHE A 118 -7.81 26.16 19.73
C PHE A 118 -8.57 27.09 18.79
N ILE A 119 -8.55 28.39 19.06
CA ILE A 119 -9.24 29.36 18.20
C ILE A 119 -8.58 29.41 16.82
N TRP A 120 -7.27 29.67 16.76
CA TRP A 120 -6.49 29.64 15.51
C TRP A 120 -5.36 28.62 15.58
N HIS A 121 -5.63 27.43 16.11
CA HIS A 121 -4.71 26.29 16.04
C HIS A 121 -4.59 25.79 14.59
N ASP A 122 -3.37 25.48 14.14
CA ASP A 122 -3.03 25.04 12.77
C ASP A 122 -4.03 24.02 12.19
N HIS A 123 -4.21 22.89 12.87
CA HIS A 123 -5.06 21.77 12.52
C HIS A 123 -6.55 22.03 12.77
N ALA A 124 -6.91 22.70 13.89
CA ALA A 124 -8.32 22.97 14.18
C ALA A 124 -8.94 23.92 13.14
N THR A 125 -8.17 24.91 12.68
CA THR A 125 -8.57 25.84 11.61
C THR A 125 -8.85 25.11 10.30
N ALA A 126 -8.01 24.15 9.92
CA ALA A 126 -8.25 23.32 8.74
C ALA A 126 -9.56 22.52 8.89
N LEU A 127 -9.68 21.70 9.92
CA LEU A 127 -10.86 20.85 10.08
C LEU A 127 -12.16 21.65 10.24
N ARG A 128 -12.11 22.84 10.86
CA ARG A 128 -13.27 23.73 10.96
C ARG A 128 -13.72 24.24 9.60
N ALA A 129 -12.80 24.67 8.76
CA ALA A 129 -13.12 25.10 7.40
C ALA A 129 -13.78 23.96 6.61
N GLU A 130 -13.27 22.74 6.74
CA GLU A 130 -13.86 21.54 6.12
C GLU A 130 -15.30 21.29 6.61
N GLN A 131 -15.55 21.36 7.93
CA GLN A 131 -16.92 21.19 8.47
C GLN A 131 -17.87 22.28 7.99
N LEU A 132 -17.41 23.53 7.89
CA LEU A 132 -18.21 24.66 7.41
C LEU A 132 -18.57 24.51 5.91
N ILE A 133 -17.62 24.05 5.08
CA ILE A 133 -17.86 23.74 3.66
C ILE A 133 -18.95 22.67 3.55
N PHE A 134 -18.79 21.56 4.26
CA PHE A 134 -19.76 20.46 4.19
C PHE A 134 -21.15 20.88 4.67
N PHE A 135 -21.24 21.61 5.79
CA PHE A 135 -22.52 22.12 6.27
C PHE A 135 -23.20 23.03 5.25
N LEU A 136 -22.44 23.94 4.63
CA LEU A 136 -22.96 24.87 3.63
C LEU A 136 -23.52 24.15 2.39
N TYR A 137 -22.78 23.18 1.82
CA TYR A 137 -23.26 22.41 0.67
C TYR A 137 -24.42 21.49 1.04
N TYR A 138 -24.38 20.86 2.22
CA TYR A 138 -25.48 20.04 2.73
C TYR A 138 -26.78 20.83 2.82
N CYS A 139 -26.76 22.05 3.36
CA CYS A 139 -27.97 22.88 3.45
C CYS A 139 -28.53 23.21 2.06
N ARG A 140 -27.67 23.56 1.10
CA ARG A 140 -28.09 23.89 -0.26
C ARG A 140 -28.74 22.73 -1.00
N GLU A 141 -28.20 21.53 -0.81
CA GLU A 141 -28.65 20.32 -1.50
C GLU A 141 -29.83 19.64 -0.81
N SER A 142 -29.70 19.40 0.50
CA SER A 142 -30.61 18.56 1.28
C SER A 142 -31.66 19.34 2.07
N ALA A 143 -31.54 20.67 2.16
CA ALA A 143 -32.44 21.55 2.93
C ALA A 143 -32.66 22.91 2.24
N SER A 144 -32.93 22.89 0.93
CA SER A 144 -32.94 24.09 0.09
C SER A 144 -33.93 25.18 0.53
N GLU A 145 -35.10 24.81 1.07
CA GLU A 145 -36.06 25.76 1.63
C GLU A 145 -35.50 26.50 2.86
N TRP A 146 -34.90 25.76 3.79
CA TRP A 146 -34.21 26.32 4.96
C TRP A 146 -33.05 27.22 4.51
N ALA A 147 -32.23 26.75 3.56
CA ALA A 147 -31.11 27.51 3.02
C ALA A 147 -31.55 28.85 2.38
N ASN A 148 -32.66 28.85 1.64
CA ASN A 148 -33.22 30.07 1.03
C ASN A 148 -33.67 31.08 2.09
N ARG A 149 -34.34 30.62 3.15
CA ARG A 149 -34.74 31.51 4.27
C ARG A 149 -33.54 32.06 5.04
N HIS A 150 -32.39 31.38 5.00
CA HIS A 150 -31.20 31.73 5.78
C HIS A 150 -30.00 32.10 4.91
N ALA A 151 -30.26 32.62 3.70
CA ALA A 151 -29.22 32.95 2.72
C ALA A 151 -28.15 33.91 3.27
N GLY A 152 -28.54 34.91 4.08
CA GLY A 152 -27.58 35.84 4.69
C GLY A 152 -26.58 35.16 5.63
N PHE A 153 -27.01 34.14 6.38
CA PHE A 153 -26.13 33.34 7.23
C PHE A 153 -25.19 32.46 6.41
N LEU A 154 -25.67 31.84 5.32
CA LEU A 154 -24.80 31.07 4.44
C LEU A 154 -23.75 31.95 3.77
N ILE A 155 -24.08 33.18 3.37
CA ILE A 155 -23.12 34.17 2.88
C ILE A 155 -22.08 34.52 3.94
N TYR A 156 -22.47 34.60 5.22
CA TYR A 156 -21.53 34.83 6.32
C TYR A 156 -20.54 33.67 6.49
N ILE A 157 -20.99 32.41 6.37
CA ILE A 157 -20.09 31.25 6.33
C ILE A 157 -19.10 31.36 5.16
N GLU A 158 -19.57 31.74 3.97
CA GLU A 158 -18.67 31.93 2.82
C GLU A 158 -17.58 32.96 3.11
N GLN A 159 -17.92 34.08 3.74
CA GLN A 159 -16.94 35.10 4.12
C GLN A 159 -15.95 34.55 5.16
N ALA A 160 -16.43 33.78 6.13
CA ALA A 160 -15.58 33.14 7.13
C ALA A 160 -14.60 32.14 6.49
N LEU A 161 -15.04 31.35 5.51
CA LEU A 161 -14.18 30.41 4.78
C LEU A 161 -13.05 31.13 4.04
N LEU A 162 -13.26 32.37 3.56
CA LEU A 162 -12.18 33.17 2.97
C LEU A 162 -11.08 33.50 3.99
N VAL A 163 -11.45 33.84 5.23
CA VAL A 163 -10.50 34.09 6.32
C VAL A 163 -9.72 32.82 6.64
N HIS A 164 -10.39 31.66 6.68
CA HIS A 164 -9.72 30.37 6.91
C HIS A 164 -8.73 30.04 5.78
N GLY A 165 -9.11 30.23 4.51
CA GLY A 165 -8.22 30.02 3.37
C GLY A 165 -7.00 30.94 3.39
N GLN A 166 -7.16 32.20 3.81
CA GLN A 166 -6.04 33.12 4.00
C GLN A 166 -5.07 32.65 5.09
N TRP A 167 -5.56 32.13 6.21
CA TRP A 167 -4.71 31.56 7.25
C TRP A 167 -3.98 30.31 6.78
N LEU A 168 -4.71 29.36 6.19
CA LEU A 168 -4.14 28.10 5.72
C LEU A 168 -3.11 28.30 4.59
N ALA A 169 -3.22 29.36 3.80
CA ALA A 169 -2.24 29.70 2.77
C ALA A 169 -0.92 30.25 3.33
N LYS A 170 -0.87 30.80 4.55
CA LYS A 170 0.36 31.40 5.11
C LYS A 170 1.39 30.34 5.47
N ASP A 171 2.63 30.51 5.00
CA ASP A 171 3.74 29.61 5.36
C ASP A 171 4.03 29.62 6.86
N SER A 172 3.89 30.77 7.52
CA SER A 172 4.07 30.89 8.98
C SER A 172 3.00 30.15 9.80
N PHE A 173 1.91 29.72 9.16
CA PHE A 173 0.84 28.95 9.78
C PHE A 173 0.87 27.47 9.39
N TYR A 174 1.67 27.11 8.39
CA TYR A 174 1.78 25.75 7.88
C TYR A 174 2.70 24.91 8.77
N SER A 175 2.18 23.80 9.27
CA SER A 175 2.89 22.86 10.14
C SER A 175 3.63 21.81 9.31
N GLU A 176 4.66 22.26 8.58
CA GLU A 176 5.41 21.47 7.60
C GLU A 176 5.92 20.14 8.16
N HIS A 177 5.77 19.06 7.38
CA HIS A 177 6.26 17.71 7.69
C HIS A 177 5.64 17.09 8.94
N THR A 178 4.37 17.42 9.17
CA THR A 178 3.56 16.85 10.24
C THR A 178 2.20 16.40 9.70
N ASN A 179 1.53 15.53 10.47
CA ASN A 179 0.14 15.17 10.17
C ASN A 179 -0.78 16.41 10.14
N HIS A 180 -0.48 17.46 10.92
CA HIS A 180 -1.26 18.70 10.87
C HIS A 180 -1.05 19.44 9.54
N GLY A 181 0.20 19.51 9.06
CA GLY A 181 0.55 20.12 7.78
C GLY A 181 -0.17 19.46 6.61
N LEU A 182 -0.18 18.13 6.57
CA LEU A 182 -0.90 17.38 5.54
C LEU A 182 -2.41 17.66 5.55
N GLU A 183 -3.02 17.73 6.73
CA GLU A 183 -4.44 18.08 6.91
C GLU A 183 -4.72 19.52 6.45
N GLN A 184 -3.85 20.48 6.80
CA GLN A 184 -3.95 21.87 6.35
C GLN A 184 -3.88 21.97 4.82
N ALA A 185 -2.92 21.26 4.20
CA ALA A 185 -2.78 21.25 2.76
C ALA A 185 -3.99 20.59 2.07
N ARG A 186 -4.51 19.47 2.60
CA ARG A 186 -5.73 18.84 2.06
C ARG A 186 -6.93 19.80 2.10
N VAL A 187 -7.14 20.49 3.21
CA VAL A 187 -8.28 21.42 3.33
C VAL A 187 -8.08 22.68 2.48
N LEU A 188 -6.83 23.17 2.36
CA LEU A 188 -6.55 24.27 1.45
C LEU A 188 -6.81 23.88 -0.01
N LEU A 189 -6.53 22.63 -0.39
CA LEU A 189 -6.92 22.09 -1.70
C LEU A 189 -8.45 22.14 -1.87
N LEU A 190 -9.19 21.67 -0.86
CA LEU A 190 -10.65 21.72 -0.86
C LEU A 190 -11.17 23.15 -1.07
N LEU A 191 -10.63 24.12 -0.32
CA LEU A 191 -10.97 25.54 -0.45
C LEU A 191 -10.64 26.09 -1.85
N GLY A 192 -9.48 25.74 -2.40
CA GLY A 192 -9.08 26.12 -3.75
C GLY A 192 -9.98 25.51 -4.84
N THR A 193 -10.55 24.33 -4.60
CA THR A 193 -11.47 23.66 -5.52
C THR A 193 -12.90 24.20 -5.45
N VAL A 194 -13.41 24.56 -4.26
CA VAL A 194 -14.80 25.03 -4.11
C VAL A 194 -15.02 26.49 -4.49
N TYR A 195 -13.96 27.31 -4.57
CA TYR A 195 -14.04 28.71 -4.97
C TYR A 195 -13.58 28.94 -6.42
N ASP A 196 -14.14 29.96 -7.05
CA ASP A 196 -13.66 30.50 -8.33
C ASP A 196 -12.77 31.74 -8.14
N GLY A 197 -11.79 31.88 -9.02
CA GLY A 197 -10.96 33.08 -9.16
C GLY A 197 -9.47 32.81 -8.94
N GLU A 198 -8.67 33.86 -9.16
CA GLU A 198 -7.20 33.77 -9.10
C GLU A 198 -6.69 33.32 -7.71
N GLN A 199 -7.30 33.82 -6.63
CA GLN A 199 -6.91 33.43 -5.28
C GLN A 199 -7.23 31.95 -4.97
N ALA A 200 -8.31 31.40 -5.50
CA ALA A 200 -8.63 29.98 -5.35
C ALA A 200 -7.59 29.10 -6.08
N GLN A 201 -7.18 29.51 -7.28
CA GLN A 201 -6.11 28.86 -8.03
C GLN A 201 -4.77 28.91 -7.28
N GLN A 202 -4.44 30.05 -6.65
CA GLN A 202 -3.25 30.17 -5.81
C GLN A 202 -3.31 29.22 -4.61
N TRP A 203 -4.45 29.12 -3.92
CA TRP A 203 -4.63 28.16 -2.82
C TRP A 203 -4.46 26.71 -3.26
N GLN A 204 -5.06 26.34 -4.39
CA GLN A 204 -4.90 25.01 -4.98
C GLN A 204 -3.43 24.71 -5.30
N GLN A 205 -2.70 25.66 -5.89
CA GLN A 205 -1.26 25.50 -6.19
C GLN A 205 -0.41 25.32 -4.93
N ILE A 206 -0.64 26.14 -3.89
CA ILE A 206 0.04 26.02 -2.59
C ILE A 206 -0.22 24.65 -1.97
N ALA A 207 -1.49 24.24 -1.95
CA ALA A 207 -1.91 22.97 -1.39
C ALA A 207 -1.27 21.78 -2.11
N ILE A 208 -1.30 21.77 -3.45
CA ILE A 208 -0.66 20.74 -4.27
C ILE A 208 0.84 20.68 -3.97
N GLN A 209 1.53 21.82 -3.93
CA GLN A 209 2.97 21.86 -3.66
C GLN A 209 3.31 21.31 -2.26
N ARG A 210 2.50 21.64 -1.25
CA ARG A 210 2.67 21.12 0.11
C ARG A 210 2.41 19.62 0.18
N ILE A 211 1.33 19.12 -0.43
CA ILE A 211 1.04 17.67 -0.47
C ILE A 211 2.19 16.90 -1.16
N LYS A 212 2.77 17.45 -2.23
CA LYS A 212 3.97 16.86 -2.87
C LYS A 212 5.16 16.81 -1.90
N SER A 213 5.45 17.91 -1.20
CA SER A 213 6.52 17.99 -0.19
C SER A 213 6.31 16.97 0.93
N GLU A 214 5.08 16.86 1.45
CA GLU A 214 4.72 15.88 2.48
C GLU A 214 4.90 14.43 1.98
N LEU A 215 4.55 14.14 0.71
CA LEU A 215 4.74 12.82 0.12
C LEU A 215 6.23 12.47 0.00
N GLU A 216 7.06 13.40 -0.46
CA GLU A 216 8.50 13.24 -0.58
C GLU A 216 9.21 13.14 0.78
N PHE A 217 8.66 13.79 1.81
CA PHE A 217 9.17 13.68 3.17
C PHE A 217 8.82 12.32 3.80
N ALA A 218 7.58 11.85 3.61
CA ALA A 218 7.09 10.62 4.22
C ALA A 218 7.71 9.34 3.61
N PHE A 219 8.18 9.39 2.35
CA PHE A 219 8.69 8.23 1.65
C PHE A 219 10.05 8.48 1.00
N THR A 220 10.90 7.46 1.02
CA THR A 220 12.13 7.46 0.21
C THR A 220 11.80 7.43 -1.29
N PHE A 221 12.77 7.77 -2.14
CA PHE A 221 12.61 7.63 -3.60
C PHE A 221 12.38 6.18 -4.05
N GLU A 222 12.64 5.19 -3.18
CA GLU A 222 12.36 3.77 -3.40
C GLU A 222 10.91 3.40 -3.08
N GLY A 223 10.09 4.38 -2.67
CA GLY A 223 8.68 4.22 -2.34
C GLY A 223 8.41 3.63 -0.96
N VAL A 224 9.41 3.60 -0.07
CA VAL A 224 9.28 3.02 1.28
C VAL A 224 9.12 4.13 2.30
N HIS A 225 8.16 3.99 3.20
CA HIS A 225 7.90 4.94 4.26
C HIS A 225 9.08 5.03 5.25
N VAL A 226 9.42 6.24 5.70
CA VAL A 226 10.63 6.51 6.49
C VAL A 226 10.54 6.07 7.96
N GLU A 227 9.35 5.70 8.46
CA GLU A 227 9.11 5.33 9.87
C GLU A 227 9.48 3.89 10.23
N ASN A 228 10.20 3.17 9.38
CA ASN A 228 10.78 1.87 9.73
C ASN A 228 9.74 0.81 10.15
N SER A 229 8.47 0.98 9.77
CA SER A 229 7.38 0.08 10.11
C SER A 229 6.53 -0.23 8.87
N PRO A 230 6.39 -1.52 8.49
CA PRO A 230 5.47 -1.95 7.45
C PRO A 230 4.00 -1.56 7.68
N ALA A 231 3.52 -1.54 8.93
CA ALA A 231 2.16 -1.08 9.22
C ALA A 231 1.99 0.42 8.92
N TYR A 232 2.94 1.25 9.34
CA TYR A 232 2.92 2.69 9.06
C TYR A 232 3.06 3.00 7.57
N HIS A 233 3.85 2.21 6.83
CA HIS A 233 3.90 2.30 5.37
C HIS A 233 2.50 2.19 4.76
N ILE A 234 1.74 1.15 5.14
CA ILE A 234 0.39 0.93 4.61
C ILE A 234 -0.57 2.03 5.07
N PHE A 235 -0.49 2.44 6.33
CA PHE A 235 -1.34 3.48 6.89
C PHE A 235 -1.17 4.80 6.14
N VAL A 236 0.07 5.29 6.04
CA VAL A 236 0.35 6.58 5.39
C VAL A 236 0.09 6.51 3.89
N PHE A 237 0.39 5.39 3.22
CA PHE A 237 0.04 5.23 1.81
C PHE A 237 -1.47 5.32 1.57
N LYS A 238 -2.29 4.76 2.47
CA LYS A 238 -3.77 4.90 2.44
C LYS A 238 -4.24 6.33 2.70
N VAL A 239 -3.55 7.09 3.56
CA VAL A 239 -3.87 8.52 3.79
C VAL A 239 -3.71 9.32 2.50
N PHE A 240 -2.54 9.22 1.84
CA PHE A 240 -2.33 9.91 0.56
C PHE A 240 -3.30 9.41 -0.52
N LEU A 241 -3.56 8.10 -0.58
CA LEU A 241 -4.55 7.56 -1.51
C LEU A 241 -5.94 8.17 -1.28
N GLY A 242 -6.35 8.36 -0.03
CA GLY A 242 -7.61 9.02 0.32
C GLY A 242 -7.67 10.45 -0.20
N ILE A 243 -6.59 11.22 0.00
CA ILE A 243 -6.49 12.60 -0.52
C ILE A 243 -6.60 12.62 -2.04
N ILE A 244 -5.86 11.76 -2.73
CA ILE A 244 -5.79 11.76 -4.20
C ILE A 244 -7.11 11.29 -4.82
N LYS A 245 -7.81 10.33 -4.21
CA LYS A 245 -9.12 9.86 -4.71
C LYS A 245 -10.22 10.90 -4.62
N ASP A 246 -10.06 11.91 -3.77
CA ASP A 246 -11.08 12.94 -3.56
C ASP A 246 -11.10 13.98 -4.68
N TYR A 247 -10.17 13.95 -5.65
CA TYR A 247 -10.07 14.94 -6.72
C TYR A 247 -9.83 14.30 -8.10
N PRO A 248 -10.36 14.89 -9.18
CA PRO A 248 -10.03 14.47 -10.54
C PRO A 248 -8.59 14.82 -10.92
N GLU A 249 -8.01 14.11 -11.89
CA GLU A 249 -6.60 14.30 -12.30
C GLU A 249 -6.33 15.74 -12.78
N GLU A 250 -7.31 16.39 -13.39
CA GLU A 250 -7.23 17.78 -13.87
C GLU A 250 -7.01 18.78 -12.73
N VAL A 251 -7.61 18.54 -11.56
CA VAL A 251 -7.43 19.37 -10.36
C VAL A 251 -6.07 19.12 -9.72
N LEU A 252 -5.61 17.87 -9.71
CA LEU A 252 -4.34 17.49 -9.08
C LEU A 252 -3.12 17.85 -9.92
N GLY A 253 -3.26 17.90 -11.25
CA GLY A 253 -2.16 18.11 -12.19
C GLY A 253 -0.99 17.16 -11.93
N ASP A 254 0.22 17.71 -11.90
CA ASP A 254 1.47 16.98 -11.66
C ASP A 254 1.48 16.08 -10.41
N LEU A 255 0.71 16.41 -9.37
CA LEU A 255 0.63 15.58 -8.16
C LEU A 255 0.01 14.21 -8.46
N ALA A 256 -0.95 14.13 -9.38
CA ALA A 256 -1.51 12.84 -9.79
C ALA A 256 -0.46 11.96 -10.48
N GLU A 257 0.38 12.55 -11.34
CA GLU A 257 1.47 11.82 -12.02
C GLU A 257 2.53 11.36 -11.02
N GLN A 258 2.96 12.26 -10.12
CA GLN A 258 3.94 11.94 -9.08
C GLN A 258 3.43 10.83 -8.16
N PHE A 259 2.18 10.93 -7.69
CA PHE A 259 1.59 9.90 -6.85
C PHE A 259 1.43 8.58 -7.60
N ASN A 260 1.13 8.60 -8.89
CA ASN A 260 1.07 7.41 -9.73
C ASN A 260 2.44 6.70 -9.78
N GLN A 261 3.52 7.41 -10.10
CA GLN A 261 4.89 6.86 -10.10
C GLN A 261 5.30 6.33 -8.71
N PHE A 262 5.00 7.09 -7.66
CA PHE A 262 5.26 6.72 -6.27
C PHE A 262 4.51 5.43 -5.88
N SER A 263 3.22 5.33 -6.21
CA SER A 263 2.35 4.21 -5.82
C SER A 263 2.82 2.87 -6.36
N ALA A 264 3.45 2.83 -7.55
CA ALA A 264 4.04 1.63 -8.11
C ALA A 264 5.17 1.07 -7.22
N LYS A 265 6.01 1.97 -6.69
CA LYS A 265 7.12 1.63 -5.79
C LYS A 265 6.61 1.23 -4.39
N ALA A 266 5.63 1.96 -3.85
CA ALA A 266 4.98 1.61 -2.59
C ALA A 266 4.32 0.23 -2.65
N LEU A 267 3.54 -0.05 -3.71
CA LEU A 267 2.97 -1.39 -3.95
C LEU A 267 4.04 -2.47 -4.07
N SER A 268 5.19 -2.17 -4.72
CA SER A 268 6.31 -3.11 -4.79
C SER A 268 6.85 -3.47 -3.40
N PHE A 269 7.01 -2.49 -2.50
CA PHE A 269 7.41 -2.78 -1.12
C PHE A 269 6.38 -3.63 -0.39
N VAL A 270 5.10 -3.27 -0.42
CA VAL A 270 4.03 -4.04 0.24
C VAL A 270 3.95 -5.47 -0.32
N THR A 271 4.09 -5.64 -1.64
CA THR A 271 4.11 -6.95 -2.30
C THR A 271 5.19 -7.84 -1.70
N ASN A 272 6.41 -7.32 -1.59
CA ASN A 272 7.57 -8.08 -1.15
C ASN A 272 7.59 -8.30 0.38
N ILE A 273 7.21 -7.30 1.18
CA ILE A 273 7.30 -7.38 2.65
C ILE A 273 6.22 -8.28 3.26
N LEU A 274 5.09 -8.49 2.57
CA LEU A 274 4.06 -9.44 3.00
C LEU A 274 4.65 -10.85 3.09
N ARG A 275 4.45 -11.45 4.26
CA ARG A 275 4.91 -12.81 4.56
C ARG A 275 4.06 -13.85 3.84
N PRO A 276 4.58 -15.08 3.67
CA PRO A 276 3.82 -16.16 3.05
C PRO A 276 2.52 -16.55 3.77
N ASP A 277 2.37 -16.21 5.06
CA ASP A 277 1.13 -16.38 5.83
C ASP A 277 0.09 -15.26 5.64
N GLY A 278 0.37 -14.30 4.74
CA GLY A 278 -0.50 -13.17 4.42
C GLY A 278 -0.49 -12.05 5.47
N ARG A 279 0.46 -12.07 6.41
CA ARG A 279 0.58 -11.05 7.47
C ARG A 279 1.77 -10.13 7.24
N LEU A 280 1.77 -8.98 7.90
CA LEU A 280 2.94 -8.11 7.98
C LEU A 280 3.97 -8.69 8.97
N PRO A 281 5.27 -8.52 8.72
CA PRO A 281 6.29 -8.88 9.69
C PRO A 281 6.29 -7.86 10.86
N PRO A 282 6.45 -8.30 12.12
CA PRO A 282 6.43 -7.43 13.29
C PRO A 282 7.75 -6.66 13.45
N ILE A 283 8.14 -5.88 12.44
CA ILE A 283 9.34 -5.03 12.43
C ILE A 283 8.95 -3.60 12.81
N GLY A 284 9.71 -2.99 13.72
CA GLY A 284 9.36 -1.69 14.29
C GLY A 284 8.02 -1.76 15.02
N ASP A 285 7.27 -0.65 15.00
CA ASP A 285 5.93 -0.63 15.59
C ASP A 285 4.86 -1.24 14.66
N THR A 286 5.04 -2.51 14.30
CA THR A 286 4.13 -3.28 13.44
C THR A 286 3.55 -4.48 14.19
N GLU A 287 2.23 -4.63 14.15
CA GLU A 287 1.57 -5.88 14.55
C GLU A 287 1.61 -6.90 13.42
N GLN A 288 1.69 -8.19 13.77
CA GLN A 288 1.67 -9.28 12.79
C GLN A 288 0.22 -9.60 12.40
N LEU A 289 -0.41 -8.67 11.68
CA LEU A 289 -1.79 -8.76 11.22
C LEU A 289 -1.86 -8.81 9.69
N PRO A 290 -2.95 -9.35 9.12
CA PRO A 290 -3.25 -9.19 7.70
C PRO A 290 -3.41 -7.71 7.35
N THR A 291 -3.06 -7.35 6.11
CA THR A 291 -3.37 -6.02 5.56
C THR A 291 -4.68 -6.02 4.77
N SER A 292 -5.21 -4.84 4.47
CA SER A 292 -6.43 -4.67 3.66
C SER A 292 -6.12 -4.02 2.30
N ASP A 293 -6.92 -4.38 1.31
CA ASP A 293 -6.86 -3.82 -0.04
C ASP A 293 -7.68 -2.53 -0.16
N ALA A 294 -7.01 -1.38 -0.02
CA ALA A 294 -7.59 -0.07 -0.33
C ALA A 294 -7.26 0.40 -1.76
N TYR A 295 -6.42 -0.36 -2.47
CA TYR A 295 -5.71 0.05 -3.67
C TYR A 295 -6.47 -0.32 -4.95
N LYS A 296 -7.30 -1.38 -4.89
CA LYS A 296 -8.03 -1.94 -6.04
C LYS A 296 -8.74 -0.92 -6.91
N GLU A 297 -9.45 0.01 -6.29
CA GLU A 297 -10.27 0.98 -7.01
C GLU A 297 -9.42 1.86 -7.94
N MET A 298 -8.30 2.38 -7.43
CA MET A 298 -7.44 3.28 -8.20
C MET A 298 -6.43 2.51 -9.06
N PHE A 299 -5.90 1.40 -8.56
CA PHE A 299 -4.75 0.71 -9.16
C PHE A 299 -5.07 -0.66 -9.73
N GLY A 300 -6.33 -1.11 -9.68
CA GLY A 300 -6.77 -2.45 -10.10
C GLY A 300 -6.34 -2.87 -11.51
N HIS A 301 -6.17 -1.89 -12.40
CA HIS A 301 -5.76 -2.08 -13.79
C HIS A 301 -4.23 -2.13 -13.98
N ARG A 302 -3.43 -1.92 -12.92
CA ARG A 302 -1.97 -1.84 -12.98
C ARG A 302 -1.32 -3.17 -12.65
N LEU A 303 -0.16 -3.43 -13.26
CA LEU A 303 0.61 -4.64 -13.06
C LEU A 303 1.15 -4.76 -11.63
N GLU A 304 1.60 -3.66 -11.05
CA GLU A 304 2.10 -3.59 -9.67
C GLU A 304 1.01 -3.94 -8.65
N TYR A 305 -0.23 -3.54 -8.92
CA TYR A 305 -1.37 -3.95 -8.09
C TYR A 305 -1.66 -5.44 -8.24
N GLN A 306 -1.54 -6.01 -9.45
CA GLN A 306 -1.80 -7.44 -9.66
C GLN A 306 -0.73 -8.32 -8.99
N TYR A 307 0.52 -7.85 -8.93
CA TYR A 307 1.57 -8.46 -8.12
C TYR A 307 1.25 -8.40 -6.62
N PHE A 308 0.83 -7.23 -6.15
CA PHE A 308 0.36 -7.05 -4.77
C PHE A 308 -0.83 -7.98 -4.47
N LEU A 309 -1.80 -8.09 -5.37
CA LEU A 309 -2.98 -8.94 -5.22
C LEU A 309 -2.59 -10.43 -5.11
N TYR A 310 -1.58 -10.87 -5.87
CA TYR A 310 -1.03 -12.22 -5.75
C TYR A 310 -0.42 -12.47 -4.37
N SER A 311 0.35 -11.50 -3.86
CA SER A 311 0.92 -11.57 -2.51
C SER A 311 -0.16 -11.58 -1.43
N LEU A 312 -1.06 -10.59 -1.46
CA LEU A 312 -2.16 -10.40 -0.52
C LEU A 312 -3.08 -11.64 -0.44
N THR A 313 -3.41 -12.22 -1.59
CA THR A 313 -4.34 -13.35 -1.67
C THR A 313 -3.64 -14.70 -1.57
N GLN A 314 -2.34 -14.73 -1.30
CA GLN A 314 -1.53 -15.94 -1.19
C GLN A 314 -1.68 -16.82 -2.43
N GLY A 315 -1.47 -16.23 -3.62
CA GLY A 315 -1.50 -16.90 -4.91
C GLY A 315 -2.88 -17.24 -5.47
N LYS A 316 -3.99 -16.83 -4.81
CA LYS A 316 -5.36 -17.12 -5.27
C LYS A 316 -5.82 -16.26 -6.44
N GLN A 317 -5.39 -15.00 -6.49
CA GLN A 317 -5.77 -14.02 -7.51
C GLN A 317 -4.55 -13.18 -7.90
N GLY A 318 -4.67 -12.40 -8.98
CA GLY A 318 -3.59 -11.55 -9.44
C GLY A 318 -2.57 -12.28 -10.31
N VAL A 319 -1.40 -11.67 -10.42
CA VAL A 319 -0.34 -12.06 -11.35
C VAL A 319 0.88 -12.40 -10.51
N LYS A 320 1.47 -13.59 -10.70
CA LYS A 320 2.70 -14.00 -10.01
C LYS A 320 3.79 -12.95 -10.27
N PRO A 321 4.41 -12.37 -9.21
CA PRO A 321 5.49 -11.41 -9.38
C PRO A 321 6.71 -12.03 -10.08
N PRO A 322 7.40 -11.30 -10.98
CA PRO A 322 8.49 -11.84 -11.79
C PRO A 322 9.84 -11.83 -11.08
N ILE A 323 9.95 -11.16 -9.93
CA ILE A 323 11.17 -11.08 -9.12
C ILE A 323 10.95 -11.79 -7.80
N LEU A 324 11.98 -12.50 -7.33
CA LEU A 324 11.96 -13.12 -6.00
C LEU A 324 12.48 -12.14 -4.94
N ASN A 325 13.60 -11.52 -5.26
CA ASN A 325 14.46 -10.85 -4.28
C ASN A 325 14.46 -9.34 -4.53
N LYS A 326 14.40 -8.57 -3.45
CA LYS A 326 14.38 -7.11 -3.53
C LYS A 326 15.18 -6.46 -2.40
N VAL A 327 16.04 -5.50 -2.76
CA VAL A 327 16.83 -4.69 -1.84
C VAL A 327 16.46 -3.22 -1.99
N TYR A 328 16.26 -2.58 -0.84
CA TYR A 328 15.94 -1.17 -0.67
C TYR A 328 17.10 -0.50 0.09
N PRO A 329 18.25 -0.27 -0.56
CA PRO A 329 19.48 0.17 0.12
C PRO A 329 19.34 1.51 0.84
N ARG A 330 18.41 2.38 0.44
CA ARG A 330 18.21 3.69 1.07
C ARG A 330 17.14 3.68 2.15
N SER A 331 16.24 2.71 2.09
CA SER A 331 15.19 2.50 3.09
C SER A 331 15.60 1.47 4.15
N GLY A 332 16.71 0.75 3.93
CA GLY A 332 17.30 -0.17 4.89
C GLY A 332 16.61 -1.53 4.98
N TYR A 333 16.14 -2.09 3.86
CA TYR A 333 15.53 -3.42 3.80
C TYR A 333 16.15 -4.30 2.72
N ALA A 334 16.26 -5.60 2.99
CA ALA A 334 16.32 -6.62 1.95
C ALA A 334 15.29 -7.70 2.24
N ILE A 335 14.65 -8.21 1.18
CA ILE A 335 13.58 -9.19 1.27
C ILE A 335 13.85 -10.26 0.23
N PHE A 336 14.15 -11.46 0.70
CA PHE A 336 14.50 -12.59 -0.14
C PHE A 336 13.50 -13.73 0.02
N ARG A 337 13.26 -14.48 -1.05
CA ARG A 337 12.37 -15.64 -1.05
C ARG A 337 12.85 -16.68 -2.06
N ASN A 338 12.47 -17.93 -1.85
CA ASN A 338 12.82 -19.00 -2.79
C ASN A 338 11.89 -19.01 -4.02
N GLU A 339 10.63 -18.62 -3.84
CA GLU A 339 9.62 -18.65 -4.91
C GLU A 339 8.38 -17.81 -4.57
N TRP A 340 7.49 -17.68 -5.56
CA TRP A 340 6.09 -17.32 -5.37
C TRP A 340 5.23 -18.56 -5.72
N PRO A 341 4.80 -19.37 -4.73
CA PRO A 341 4.11 -20.63 -5.00
C PRO A 341 2.65 -20.41 -5.41
N ALA A 342 2.00 -21.46 -5.92
CA ALA A 342 0.55 -21.52 -6.04
C ALA A 342 -0.13 -21.56 -4.65
N LYS A 343 -1.44 -21.29 -4.61
CA LYS A 343 -2.20 -21.11 -3.36
C LYS A 343 -2.09 -22.29 -2.37
N GLU A 344 -1.90 -23.51 -2.86
CA GLU A 344 -1.79 -24.75 -2.07
C GLU A 344 -0.49 -24.80 -1.26
N HIS A 345 0.56 -24.12 -1.73
CA HIS A 345 1.90 -24.17 -1.17
C HIS A 345 2.40 -22.79 -0.73
N TYR A 346 1.60 -21.74 -0.93
CA TYR A 346 2.00 -20.35 -0.72
C TYR A 346 2.62 -20.15 0.67
N GLN A 347 1.97 -20.65 1.71
CA GLN A 347 2.41 -20.52 3.11
C GLN A 347 3.69 -21.29 3.44
N LYS A 348 4.19 -22.18 2.58
CA LYS A 348 5.41 -22.95 2.82
C LYS A 348 6.68 -22.28 2.29
N ALA A 349 6.55 -21.20 1.52
CA ALA A 349 7.69 -20.50 0.93
C ALA A 349 8.69 -20.00 1.98
N PHE A 350 9.96 -19.96 1.60
CA PHE A 350 11.00 -19.27 2.38
C PHE A 350 10.85 -17.77 2.18
N HIS A 351 10.95 -17.02 3.28
CA HIS A 351 10.92 -15.57 3.29
C HIS A 351 11.89 -15.08 4.36
N LEU A 352 12.94 -14.38 3.91
CA LEU A 352 13.98 -13.79 4.74
C LEU A 352 13.90 -12.28 4.61
N ILE A 353 13.76 -11.60 5.73
CA ILE A 353 13.79 -10.13 5.80
C ILE A 353 15.03 -9.71 6.57
N VAL A 354 15.80 -8.80 6.00
CA VAL A 354 16.95 -8.15 6.61
C VAL A 354 16.64 -6.67 6.80
N LYS A 355 16.80 -6.19 8.04
CA LYS A 355 16.61 -4.79 8.43
C LYS A 355 17.97 -4.17 8.72
N VAL A 356 18.35 -3.18 7.93
CA VAL A 356 19.71 -2.65 7.92
C VAL A 356 19.86 -1.44 8.83
N GLY A 357 18.95 -0.48 8.74
CA GLY A 357 19.14 0.83 9.35
C GLY A 357 17.85 1.62 9.49
N CYS A 358 17.95 2.92 9.73
CA CYS A 358 16.80 3.78 9.99
C CYS A 358 16.79 5.07 9.18
N SER A 359 15.58 5.57 8.89
CA SER A 359 15.38 6.85 8.17
C SER A 359 14.68 7.92 9.01
N SER A 360 14.16 7.58 10.20
CA SER A 360 13.47 8.52 11.09
C SER A 360 13.47 8.05 12.54
N ARG A 361 13.18 8.97 13.47
CA ARG A 361 13.12 8.69 14.92
C ARG A 361 11.89 7.90 15.33
N TYR A 362 10.81 8.01 14.55
CA TYR A 362 9.51 7.47 14.88
C TYR A 362 9.45 5.99 14.51
N HIS A 363 8.83 5.19 15.38
CA HIS A 363 8.59 3.75 15.23
C HIS A 363 9.84 2.87 14.99
N HIS A 364 11.01 3.50 14.98
CA HIS A 364 12.34 2.91 14.98
C HIS A 364 12.65 2.20 16.31
N GLN A 365 13.37 1.09 16.22
CA GLN A 365 13.93 0.28 17.30
C GLN A 365 15.43 0.07 17.03
N GLN A 366 16.23 -0.34 18.01
CA GLN A 366 17.68 -0.57 17.83
C GLN A 366 17.97 -1.90 17.10
N ASP A 367 17.41 -2.05 15.91
CA ASP A 367 17.29 -3.27 15.12
C ASP A 367 18.25 -3.32 13.93
N GLU A 368 19.25 -2.44 13.88
CA GLU A 368 20.18 -2.36 12.75
C GLU A 368 21.01 -3.64 12.62
N GLY A 369 20.80 -4.35 11.51
CA GLY A 369 21.36 -5.67 11.22
C GLY A 369 20.40 -6.84 11.50
N HIS A 370 19.18 -6.60 12.00
CA HIS A 370 18.21 -7.64 12.33
C HIS A 370 17.85 -8.50 11.10
N ILE A 371 17.61 -9.79 11.35
CA ILE A 371 17.03 -10.71 10.36
C ILE A 371 15.82 -11.44 10.95
N SER A 372 14.79 -11.66 10.15
CA SER A 372 13.67 -12.55 10.46
C SER A 372 13.45 -13.55 9.33
N LEU A 373 13.10 -14.78 9.68
CA LEU A 373 13.04 -15.90 8.75
C LEU A 373 11.78 -16.73 9.00
N TYR A 374 10.97 -16.83 7.96
CA TYR A 374 9.81 -17.69 7.88
C TYR A 374 10.02 -18.73 6.78
N ALA A 375 9.74 -20.00 7.06
CA ALA A 375 9.88 -21.07 6.07
C ALA A 375 9.07 -22.31 6.47
N GLY A 376 8.58 -23.07 5.49
CA GLY A 376 7.91 -24.35 5.75
C GLY A 376 6.56 -24.23 6.46
N GLY A 377 5.96 -23.03 6.53
CA GLY A 377 4.71 -22.80 7.26
C GLY A 377 4.88 -22.21 8.65
N GLU A 378 6.11 -21.90 9.08
CA GLU A 378 6.41 -21.50 10.44
C GLU A 378 7.53 -20.47 10.56
N ASP A 379 7.56 -19.75 11.68
CA ASP A 379 8.62 -18.82 12.05
C ASP A 379 9.84 -19.57 12.60
N TRP A 380 11.05 -19.12 12.22
CA TRP A 380 12.32 -19.65 12.69
C TRP A 380 13.16 -18.60 13.39
N LEU A 381 13.32 -17.43 12.77
CA LEU A 381 13.96 -16.26 13.40
C LEU A 381 12.95 -15.13 13.49
N ILE A 382 12.73 -14.62 14.70
CA ILE A 382 11.69 -13.63 14.97
C ILE A 382 12.24 -12.30 15.49
N ASP A 383 11.48 -11.23 15.27
CA ASP A 383 11.63 -9.97 15.99
C ASP A 383 10.76 -9.98 17.27
N SER A 384 11.01 -9.05 18.17
CA SER A 384 10.22 -8.87 19.40
C SER A 384 8.93 -8.08 19.18
N GLY A 385 8.84 -7.22 18.15
CA GLY A 385 7.63 -6.48 17.77
C GLY A 385 7.34 -5.23 18.63
N LEU A 386 6.07 -4.81 18.65
CA LEU A 386 5.64 -3.52 19.22
C LEU A 386 5.34 -3.55 20.73
N TYR A 387 4.47 -4.48 21.14
CA TYR A 387 3.74 -4.54 22.41
C TYR A 387 2.89 -3.31 22.73
N ASN A 388 3.45 -2.23 23.29
CA ASN A 388 2.69 -1.05 23.69
C ASN A 388 3.52 0.23 23.49
N TYR A 389 2.96 1.39 23.83
CA TYR A 389 3.66 2.67 23.71
C TYR A 389 4.12 3.26 25.06
N ILE A 390 4.12 2.45 26.12
CA ILE A 390 4.52 2.88 27.47
C ILE A 390 6.04 2.73 27.60
N ASN A 391 6.79 3.78 27.28
CA ASN A 391 8.26 3.75 27.22
C ASN A 391 8.97 3.36 28.54
N ASN A 392 8.27 3.41 29.68
CA ASN A 392 8.83 2.98 30.96
C ASN A 392 8.63 1.49 31.27
N ASP A 393 7.75 0.80 30.55
CA ASP A 393 7.49 -0.64 30.69
C ASP A 393 8.77 -1.45 30.34
N PRO A 394 9.19 -2.41 31.19
CA PRO A 394 10.39 -3.22 30.94
C PRO A 394 10.36 -4.00 29.62
N VAL A 395 9.19 -4.50 29.20
CA VAL A 395 9.03 -5.22 27.94
C VAL A 395 9.14 -4.27 26.76
N ARG A 396 8.51 -3.09 26.83
CA ARG A 396 8.66 -2.09 25.76
C ARG A 396 10.10 -1.59 25.63
N LYS A 397 10.80 -1.41 26.75
CA LYS A 397 12.25 -1.08 26.75
C LYS A 397 13.08 -2.16 26.09
N TYR A 398 12.81 -3.43 26.41
CA TYR A 398 13.44 -4.58 25.76
C TYR A 398 13.18 -4.59 24.25
N MET A 399 11.91 -4.46 23.83
CA MET A 399 11.52 -4.51 22.41
C MET A 399 12.05 -3.36 21.57
N ARG A 400 12.30 -2.19 22.17
CA ARG A 400 12.93 -1.06 21.46
C ARG A 400 14.47 -1.14 21.43
N GLY A 401 15.07 -1.97 22.29
CA GLY A 401 16.50 -2.05 22.47
C GLY A 401 17.13 -3.22 21.72
N ARG A 402 18.45 -3.17 21.50
CA ARG A 402 19.20 -4.25 20.82
C ARG A 402 18.90 -5.66 21.35
N PRO A 403 18.69 -5.90 22.66
CA PRO A 403 18.38 -7.24 23.18
C PRO A 403 17.10 -7.88 22.63
N GLY A 404 16.19 -7.11 22.02
CA GLY A 404 14.96 -7.60 21.39
C GLY A 404 15.12 -8.07 19.95
N HIS A 405 16.34 -8.03 19.39
CA HIS A 405 16.58 -8.25 17.96
C HIS A 405 17.72 -9.24 17.71
N ASN A 406 17.78 -9.80 16.50
CA ASN A 406 18.83 -10.72 16.05
C ASN A 406 20.11 -9.98 15.66
N VAL A 407 20.68 -9.24 16.61
CA VAL A 407 21.86 -8.35 16.45
C VAL A 407 22.86 -8.58 17.58
N PRO A 408 24.15 -8.24 17.42
CA PRO A 408 25.13 -8.42 18.48
C PRO A 408 24.89 -7.48 19.68
N ILE A 409 25.14 -8.03 20.88
CA ILE A 409 25.36 -7.27 22.11
C ILE A 409 26.85 -7.26 22.43
N ILE A 410 27.40 -6.08 22.66
CA ILE A 410 28.84 -5.86 22.77
C ILE A 410 29.12 -5.07 24.05
N SER A 411 29.92 -5.64 24.95
CA SER A 411 30.33 -4.95 26.18
C SER A 411 31.16 -3.71 25.86
N HIS A 412 31.05 -2.65 26.66
CA HIS A 412 31.82 -1.41 26.46
C HIS A 412 31.60 -0.76 25.08
N ALA A 413 30.43 -0.97 24.47
CA ALA A 413 29.96 -0.25 23.30
C ALA A 413 28.61 0.42 23.63
N SER A 414 28.39 1.63 23.14
CA SER A 414 27.18 2.40 23.44
C SER A 414 26.43 2.79 22.17
N TYR A 415 25.12 2.60 22.20
CA TYR A 415 24.24 3.10 21.16
C TYR A 415 24.11 4.63 21.26
N SER A 416 24.41 5.35 20.19
CA SER A 416 24.49 6.82 20.22
C SER A 416 23.15 7.46 20.60
N LYS A 417 23.19 8.46 21.49
CA LYS A 417 22.01 9.27 21.84
C LYS A 417 21.68 10.27 20.72
N GLU A 418 22.71 10.75 20.01
CA GLU A 418 22.57 11.65 18.87
C GLU A 418 21.89 10.90 17.72
N PHE A 419 20.73 11.40 17.28
CA PHE A 419 20.01 10.75 16.18
C PHE A 419 20.67 11.01 14.83
N GLU A 420 21.25 12.19 14.62
CA GLU A 420 21.95 12.50 13.37
C GLU A 420 23.10 11.53 13.09
N HIS A 421 23.83 11.14 14.15
CA HIS A 421 24.80 10.05 14.07
C HIS A 421 24.14 8.77 13.55
N ARG A 422 23.05 8.34 14.18
CA ARG A 422 22.32 7.10 13.84
C ARG A 422 21.80 7.06 12.41
N LEU A 423 21.36 8.19 11.85
CA LEU A 423 20.95 8.30 10.45
C LEU A 423 22.10 8.03 9.47
N SER A 424 23.32 8.41 9.85
CA SER A 424 24.53 8.24 9.03
C SER A 424 25.34 6.97 9.34
N ALA A 425 25.05 6.30 10.46
CA ALA A 425 25.82 5.19 11.02
C ALA A 425 25.46 3.83 10.41
N TRP A 426 24.85 3.80 9.23
CA TRP A 426 24.57 2.58 8.50
C TRP A 426 24.61 2.83 7.00
N LYS A 427 25.04 1.81 6.23
CA LYS A 427 24.92 1.82 4.77
C LYS A 427 24.93 0.40 4.22
N VAL A 428 24.22 0.22 3.11
CA VAL A 428 24.37 -0.96 2.26
C VAL A 428 25.56 -0.73 1.33
N SER A 429 26.61 -1.54 1.47
CA SER A 429 27.84 -1.41 0.67
C SER A 429 27.81 -2.23 -0.61
N GLU A 430 27.12 -3.38 -0.59
CA GLU A 430 27.01 -4.30 -1.72
C GLU A 430 25.70 -5.09 -1.57
N PHE A 431 25.09 -5.47 -2.69
CA PHE A 431 23.95 -6.39 -2.69
C PHE A 431 23.77 -7.07 -4.06
N SER A 432 23.05 -8.19 -4.06
CA SER A 432 22.60 -8.90 -5.26
C SER A 432 21.15 -9.31 -5.12
N GLU A 433 20.33 -9.04 -6.14
CA GLU A 433 18.95 -9.50 -6.27
C GLU A 433 18.83 -10.78 -7.12
N SER A 434 19.92 -11.56 -7.27
CA SER A 434 19.91 -12.85 -7.99
C SER A 434 18.80 -13.77 -7.47
N ASP A 435 18.13 -14.54 -8.33
CA ASP A 435 17.05 -15.45 -7.93
C ASP A 435 17.50 -16.58 -7.00
N THR A 436 18.72 -17.11 -7.19
CA THR A 436 19.19 -18.31 -6.48
C THR A 436 20.09 -18.00 -5.29
N LYS A 437 20.87 -16.92 -5.37
CA LYS A 437 21.82 -16.54 -4.32
C LYS A 437 21.85 -15.02 -4.08
N PRO A 438 20.72 -14.40 -3.71
CA PRO A 438 20.71 -12.99 -3.33
C PRO A 438 21.57 -12.77 -2.08
N ASN A 439 22.11 -11.54 -1.96
CA ASN A 439 22.87 -11.14 -0.78
C ASN A 439 22.69 -9.66 -0.47
N ILE A 440 23.00 -9.29 0.76
CA ILE A 440 23.15 -7.90 1.19
C ILE A 440 24.29 -7.79 2.20
N LYS A 441 25.20 -6.85 1.91
CA LYS A 441 26.30 -6.47 2.78
C LYS A 441 26.09 -5.07 3.34
N MET A 442 26.15 -4.94 4.65
CA MET A 442 25.94 -3.70 5.37
C MET A 442 27.11 -3.36 6.29
N GLN A 443 27.34 -2.06 6.47
CA GLN A 443 28.30 -1.51 7.42
C GLN A 443 27.53 -0.68 8.44
N LEU A 444 27.82 -0.88 9.73
CA LEU A 444 27.07 -0.39 10.88
C LEU A 444 28.04 0.20 11.92
N ASP A 445 27.89 1.50 12.18
CA ASP A 445 28.65 2.30 13.16
C ASP A 445 27.76 2.80 14.32
N VAL A 446 26.65 2.08 14.54
CA VAL A 446 25.60 2.47 15.48
C VAL A 446 26.02 2.30 16.94
N LEU A 447 27.02 1.46 17.20
CA LEU A 447 27.61 1.22 18.52
C LEU A 447 29.01 1.81 18.57
N THR A 448 29.22 2.93 19.27
CA THR A 448 30.56 3.51 19.41
C THR A 448 31.32 2.80 20.54
N PRO A 449 32.63 2.46 20.39
CA PRO A 449 33.54 2.68 19.26
C PRO A 449 33.74 1.42 18.38
N VAL A 450 32.66 0.77 17.97
CA VAL A 450 32.67 -0.52 17.27
C VAL A 450 32.14 -0.36 15.85
N PHE A 451 32.96 -0.78 14.88
CA PHE A 451 32.55 -0.98 13.50
C PHE A 451 32.04 -2.42 13.32
N HIS A 452 30.84 -2.57 12.77
CA HIS A 452 30.22 -3.87 12.47
C HIS A 452 29.86 -3.97 10.99
N GLU A 453 30.43 -4.96 10.31
CA GLU A 453 30.03 -5.35 8.96
C GLU A 453 29.28 -6.68 9.01
N ARG A 454 28.10 -6.72 8.39
CA ARG A 454 27.29 -7.94 8.29
C ARG A 454 26.97 -8.23 6.83
N ASN A 455 27.20 -9.46 6.39
CA ASN A 455 26.76 -9.95 5.08
C ASN A 455 25.75 -11.07 5.26
N VAL A 456 24.58 -10.95 4.63
CA VAL A 456 23.53 -11.97 4.67
C VAL A 456 23.34 -12.51 3.26
N THR A 457 23.53 -13.81 3.08
CA THR A 457 23.32 -14.51 1.80
C THR A 457 22.25 -15.58 1.98
N PHE A 458 21.33 -15.69 1.02
CA PHE A 458 20.35 -16.77 0.99
C PHE A 458 20.59 -17.64 -0.24
N ASP A 459 21.00 -18.89 -0.06
CA ASP A 459 21.08 -19.88 -1.13
C ASP A 459 19.79 -20.69 -1.14
N SER A 460 18.89 -20.34 -2.06
CA SER A 460 17.55 -20.93 -2.13
C SER A 460 17.56 -22.38 -2.63
N GLN A 461 18.61 -22.79 -3.34
CA GLN A 461 18.75 -24.16 -3.84
C GLN A 461 19.20 -25.11 -2.73
N ASN A 462 20.18 -24.66 -1.92
CA ASN A 462 20.71 -25.44 -0.80
C ASN A 462 19.97 -25.19 0.52
N LYS A 463 18.92 -24.35 0.51
CA LYS A 463 18.12 -23.96 1.69
C LYS A 463 19.03 -23.49 2.84
N LEU A 464 19.98 -22.65 2.49
CA LEU A 464 21.04 -22.19 3.38
C LEU A 464 20.97 -20.68 3.51
N VAL A 465 20.93 -20.18 4.74
CA VAL A 465 21.18 -18.75 5.03
C VAL A 465 22.54 -18.64 5.70
N GLU A 466 23.41 -17.78 5.17
CA GLU A 466 24.71 -17.48 5.74
C GLU A 466 24.72 -16.04 6.26
N VAL A 467 25.09 -15.86 7.52
CA VAL A 467 25.29 -14.54 8.14
C VAL A 467 26.73 -14.42 8.56
N GLN A 468 27.49 -13.62 7.82
CA GLN A 468 28.87 -13.30 8.16
C GLN A 468 28.91 -12.01 8.98
N ASP A 469 29.44 -12.09 10.20
CA ASP A 469 29.64 -10.96 11.09
C ASP A 469 31.13 -10.67 11.23
N LYS A 470 31.54 -9.46 10.85
CA LYS A 470 32.87 -8.90 11.11
C LYS A 470 32.73 -7.71 12.05
N ILE A 471 33.31 -7.81 13.24
CA ILE A 471 33.26 -6.77 14.27
C ILE A 471 34.67 -6.33 14.59
N LEU A 472 34.90 -5.02 14.62
CA LEU A 472 36.18 -4.39 14.91
C LEU A 472 35.97 -3.29 15.96
N ALA A 473 36.82 -3.25 16.98
CA ALA A 473 36.85 -2.16 17.93
C ALA A 473 37.98 -1.17 17.63
N ASP A 474 37.64 0.10 17.44
CA ASP A 474 38.60 1.14 17.06
C ASP A 474 39.53 1.58 18.21
N ASP A 475 39.19 1.22 19.44
CA ASP A 475 39.95 1.57 20.65
C ASP A 475 40.83 0.43 21.18
N GLU A 476 40.99 -0.65 20.41
CA GLU A 476 41.80 -1.84 20.71
C GLU A 476 41.38 -2.62 21.98
N GLN A 477 40.30 -2.22 22.67
CA GLN A 477 39.86 -2.92 23.89
C GLN A 477 39.19 -4.26 23.58
N SER A 478 39.51 -5.26 24.39
CA SER A 478 38.85 -6.57 24.34
C SER A 478 37.43 -6.49 24.92
N ARG A 479 36.49 -7.16 24.26
CA ARG A 479 35.06 -7.10 24.57
C ARG A 479 34.43 -8.48 24.57
N ASN A 480 33.40 -8.65 25.38
CA ASN A 480 32.47 -9.75 25.26
C ASN A 480 31.45 -9.40 24.17
N ILE A 481 31.38 -10.26 23.15
CA ILE A 481 30.44 -10.15 22.03
C ILE A 481 29.47 -11.31 22.14
N THR A 482 28.17 -11.03 22.10
CA THR A 482 27.13 -12.06 22.06
C THR A 482 26.29 -11.89 20.81
N LEU A 483 26.37 -12.83 19.88
CA LEU A 483 25.38 -12.93 18.80
C LEU A 483 24.11 -13.55 19.37
N GLN A 484 22.96 -13.02 18.94
CA GLN A 484 21.65 -13.37 19.46
C GLN A 484 20.75 -13.88 18.35
N TRP A 485 20.11 -15.03 18.58
CA TRP A 485 19.15 -15.62 17.66
C TRP A 485 17.86 -15.99 18.41
N HIS A 486 16.77 -15.29 18.08
CA HIS A 486 15.47 -15.42 18.74
C HIS A 486 14.59 -16.41 17.98
N PHE A 487 14.10 -17.42 18.69
CA PHE A 487 13.25 -18.48 18.17
C PHE A 487 11.89 -18.47 18.86
N PRO A 488 10.79 -18.79 18.14
CA PRO A 488 9.48 -18.92 18.77
C PRO A 488 9.45 -20.05 19.81
N LYS A 489 8.47 -20.02 20.71
CA LYS A 489 8.35 -20.99 21.81
C LYS A 489 8.06 -22.42 21.36
N ASP A 490 7.58 -22.58 20.12
CA ASP A 490 7.19 -23.85 19.51
C ASP A 490 8.37 -24.63 18.92
N LYS A 491 9.60 -24.11 19.05
CA LYS A 491 10.82 -24.79 18.62
C LYS A 491 11.50 -25.48 19.80
N THR A 492 12.17 -26.59 19.53
CA THR A 492 13.06 -27.24 20.50
C THR A 492 14.50 -27.05 20.07
N LEU A 493 15.32 -26.41 20.91
CA LEU A 493 16.73 -26.16 20.67
C LEU A 493 17.59 -27.17 21.45
N SER A 494 18.49 -27.85 20.76
CA SER A 494 19.48 -28.75 21.36
C SER A 494 20.89 -28.34 20.93
N ILE A 495 21.81 -28.28 21.88
CA ILE A 495 23.21 -27.89 21.66
C ILE A 495 24.08 -29.14 21.80
N ASN A 496 24.82 -29.48 20.75
CA ASN A 496 25.77 -30.58 20.73
C ASN A 496 27.13 -30.05 20.25
N ASN A 497 28.09 -29.89 21.16
CA ASN A 497 29.37 -29.23 20.89
C ASN A 497 29.15 -27.83 20.28
N ASN A 498 29.64 -27.59 19.05
CA ASN A 498 29.52 -26.31 18.34
C ASN A 498 28.38 -26.30 17.31
N GLN A 499 27.49 -27.29 17.32
CA GLN A 499 26.31 -27.34 16.46
C GLN A 499 25.04 -27.16 17.30
N VAL A 500 24.09 -26.40 16.78
CA VAL A 500 22.75 -26.26 17.38
C VAL A 500 21.73 -26.85 16.43
N LEU A 501 20.95 -27.81 16.90
CA LEU A 501 19.82 -28.37 16.16
C LEU A 501 18.53 -27.77 16.73
N VAL A 502 17.75 -27.16 15.86
CA VAL A 502 16.44 -26.60 16.14
C VAL A 502 15.40 -27.45 15.41
N THR A 503 14.39 -27.93 16.12
CA THR A 503 13.32 -28.78 15.56
C THR A 503 11.96 -28.17 15.84
N SER A 504 10.99 -28.45 14.97
CA SER A 504 9.58 -28.12 15.19
C SER A 504 8.71 -29.37 15.24
N ASP A 505 7.51 -29.24 15.79
CA ASP A 505 6.53 -30.33 15.88
C ASP A 505 6.05 -30.82 14.50
N THR A 506 6.30 -30.05 13.44
CA THR A 506 5.98 -30.44 12.05
C THR A 506 7.03 -31.37 11.44
N GLY A 507 8.13 -31.64 12.16
CA GLY A 507 9.25 -32.46 11.71
C GLY A 507 10.34 -31.68 10.96
N ASN A 508 10.12 -30.39 10.66
CA ASN A 508 11.14 -29.55 10.07
C ASN A 508 12.30 -29.30 11.05
N GLN A 509 13.49 -29.12 10.49
CA GLN A 509 14.73 -28.97 11.23
C GLN A 509 15.60 -27.85 10.65
N LEU A 510 16.36 -27.23 11.54
CA LEU A 510 17.36 -26.24 11.25
C LEU A 510 18.64 -26.60 12.00
N ALA A 511 19.71 -26.87 11.27
CA ALA A 511 21.05 -27.00 11.82
C ALA A 511 21.77 -25.64 11.75
N ILE A 512 22.37 -25.24 12.86
CA ILE A 512 23.15 -24.01 12.98
C ILE A 512 24.61 -24.37 13.24
N GLU A 513 25.48 -23.86 12.38
CA GLU A 513 26.92 -24.09 12.44
C GLU A 513 27.68 -22.76 12.40
N PHE A 514 28.88 -22.76 12.97
CA PHE A 514 29.76 -21.59 13.02
C PHE A 514 31.08 -21.91 12.31
N GLU A 515 31.49 -21.04 11.37
CA GLU A 515 32.80 -21.09 10.73
C GLU A 515 33.60 -19.81 11.04
N GLY A 516 34.92 -19.93 11.19
CA GLY A 516 35.81 -18.84 11.55
C GLY A 516 36.12 -18.88 13.05
N ASP A 517 35.92 -17.76 13.73
CA ASP A 517 36.11 -17.69 15.18
C ASP A 517 35.17 -18.66 15.91
N THR A 518 35.73 -19.43 16.85
CA THR A 518 34.98 -20.43 17.61
C THR A 518 34.27 -19.81 18.82
N PRO A 519 32.96 -20.09 19.05
CA PRO A 519 32.25 -19.63 20.24
C PRO A 519 32.89 -20.16 21.53
N ASP A 520 32.96 -19.33 22.57
CA ASP A 520 33.41 -19.73 23.91
C ASP A 520 32.26 -20.31 24.76
N ASP A 521 31.01 -19.95 24.47
CA ASP A 521 29.80 -20.49 25.11
C ASP A 521 28.59 -20.45 24.17
N LEU A 522 27.78 -21.51 24.23
CA LEU A 522 26.47 -21.61 23.59
C LEU A 522 25.43 -21.89 24.67
N SER A 523 24.40 -21.05 24.77
CA SER A 523 23.36 -21.22 25.78
C SER A 523 22.00 -20.75 25.30
N VAL A 524 20.93 -21.40 25.79
CA VAL A 524 19.54 -21.02 25.51
C VAL A 524 18.92 -20.42 26.77
N VAL A 525 18.28 -19.26 26.62
CA VAL A 525 17.47 -18.62 27.66
C VAL A 525 16.09 -18.31 27.11
N SER A 526 15.07 -18.19 27.97
CA SER A 526 13.70 -17.96 27.50
C SER A 526 12.90 -17.04 28.43
N GLY A 527 11.90 -16.38 27.84
CA GLY A 527 10.88 -15.63 28.56
C GLY A 527 11.41 -14.45 29.36
N ARG A 528 10.83 -14.26 30.54
CA ARG A 528 11.05 -13.11 31.43
C ARG A 528 11.16 -13.62 32.87
N LYS A 529 12.06 -13.02 33.65
CA LYS A 529 12.16 -13.21 35.10
C LYS A 529 12.11 -11.86 35.78
N GLU A 530 11.07 -11.61 36.57
CA GLU A 530 10.80 -10.30 37.19
C GLU A 530 10.85 -9.18 36.12
N ASP A 531 11.64 -8.13 36.29
CA ASP A 531 11.77 -7.05 35.28
C ASP A 531 12.79 -7.34 34.18
N ARG A 532 13.54 -8.44 34.28
CA ARG A 532 14.50 -8.82 33.25
C ARG A 532 13.83 -9.66 32.18
N VAL A 533 13.76 -9.11 30.97
CA VAL A 533 13.28 -9.80 29.77
C VAL A 533 14.46 -10.44 29.04
N PHE A 534 14.37 -11.74 28.74
CA PHE A 534 15.39 -12.48 27.99
C PHE A 534 14.99 -12.67 26.53
N SER A 535 13.74 -13.09 26.29
CA SER A 535 13.20 -13.30 24.95
C SER A 535 11.67 -13.29 25.01
N CYS A 536 11.04 -12.38 24.26
CA CYS A 536 9.60 -12.36 24.07
C CYS A 536 9.23 -11.73 22.72
N ILE A 537 8.02 -12.03 22.26
CA ILE A 537 7.43 -11.48 21.04
C ILE A 537 6.03 -10.93 21.31
N SER A 538 5.70 -9.85 20.61
CA SER A 538 4.36 -9.28 20.54
C SER A 538 3.81 -9.37 19.12
N TYR A 539 2.97 -10.36 18.85
CA TYR A 539 2.24 -10.44 17.57
C TYR A 539 1.14 -9.38 17.45
N LYS A 540 0.60 -8.91 18.58
CA LYS A 540 -0.49 -7.92 18.65
C LYS A 540 -0.25 -6.94 19.78
N ALA A 541 -0.77 -5.73 19.63
CA ALA A 541 -0.67 -4.69 20.64
C ALA A 541 -1.24 -5.17 21.99
N ASN A 542 -0.52 -4.83 23.05
CA ASN A 542 -0.78 -5.18 24.44
C ASN A 542 -0.80 -6.69 24.74
N GLN A 543 -0.22 -7.52 23.88
CA GLN A 543 -0.05 -8.97 24.09
C GLN A 543 1.42 -9.35 23.98
N VAL A 544 1.89 -10.21 24.88
CA VAL A 544 3.28 -10.67 24.91
C VAL A 544 3.30 -12.17 25.12
N GLU A 545 4.12 -12.84 24.33
CA GLU A 545 4.38 -14.26 24.41
C GLU A 545 5.87 -14.50 24.73
N PRO A 546 6.21 -15.39 25.67
CA PRO A 546 7.61 -15.78 25.86
C PRO A 546 8.15 -16.46 24.61
N SER A 547 9.41 -16.18 24.27
CA SER A 547 10.15 -16.86 23.21
C SER A 547 11.49 -17.36 23.74
N GLN A 548 12.33 -17.90 22.85
CA GLN A 548 13.63 -18.46 23.19
C GLN A 548 14.75 -17.64 22.55
N LEU A 549 15.92 -17.61 23.17
CA LEU A 549 17.10 -16.91 22.69
C LEU A 549 18.30 -17.84 22.79
N LEU A 550 18.89 -18.16 21.64
CA LEU A 550 20.22 -18.75 21.55
C LEU A 550 21.26 -17.62 21.65
N ARG A 551 22.15 -17.73 22.63
CA ARG A 551 23.29 -16.84 22.82
C ARG A 551 24.56 -17.54 22.34
N VAL A 552 25.29 -16.88 21.45
CA VAL A 552 26.59 -17.31 20.95
C VAL A 552 27.63 -16.32 21.47
N VAL A 553 28.41 -16.74 22.46
CA VAL A 553 29.28 -15.83 23.22
C VAL A 553 30.73 -15.98 22.77
N PHE A 554 31.37 -14.85 22.51
CA PHE A 554 32.80 -14.70 22.29
C PHE A 554 33.36 -13.77 23.37
N LYS A 555 34.31 -14.25 24.16
CA LYS A 555 34.88 -13.54 25.32
C LYS A 555 36.16 -12.83 24.93
N GLU A 556 36.37 -11.64 25.49
CA GLU A 556 37.65 -10.93 25.41
C GLU A 556 38.23 -10.85 23.97
N ARG A 557 37.38 -10.51 22.99
CA ARG A 557 37.78 -10.31 21.59
C ARG A 557 37.89 -8.82 21.27
N ASN A 558 38.96 -8.40 20.61
CA ASN A 558 39.08 -7.05 20.02
C ASN A 558 38.61 -7.01 18.55
N GLN A 559 38.53 -8.18 17.90
CA GLN A 559 37.96 -8.41 16.58
C GLN A 559 37.19 -9.74 16.57
N LEU A 560 36.16 -9.83 15.73
CA LEU A 560 35.43 -11.06 15.46
C LEU A 560 35.24 -11.20 13.95
N ASN A 561 35.44 -12.41 13.42
CA ASN A 561 35.05 -12.81 12.09
C ASN A 561 34.45 -14.22 12.13
N VAL A 562 33.12 -14.28 12.05
CA VAL A 562 32.38 -15.54 12.14
C VAL A 562 31.26 -15.58 11.11
N THR A 563 31.09 -16.75 10.49
CA THR A 563 29.94 -17.04 9.63
C THR A 563 29.01 -17.99 10.38
N THR A 564 27.78 -17.55 10.64
CA THR A 564 26.70 -18.41 11.13
C THR A 564 25.94 -18.98 9.92
N ARG A 565 25.87 -20.30 9.82
CA ARG A 565 25.13 -21.02 8.77
C ARG A 565 23.85 -21.60 9.32
N PHE A 566 22.74 -21.32 8.66
CA PHE A 566 21.41 -21.87 8.96
C PHE A 566 21.00 -22.81 7.82
N HIS A 567 21.18 -24.11 8.03
CA HIS A 567 20.86 -25.14 7.04
C HIS A 567 19.50 -25.79 7.37
N PHE A 568 18.55 -25.69 6.46
CA PHE A 568 17.19 -26.18 6.67
C PHE A 568 16.95 -27.54 6.01
N ASP A 569 16.46 -28.49 6.82
CA ASP A 569 15.90 -29.75 6.35
C ASP A 569 14.41 -29.78 6.68
N MET A 570 13.55 -29.75 5.66
CA MET A 570 12.11 -29.61 5.85
C MET A 570 11.42 -30.95 5.58
N ALA A 571 10.62 -31.42 6.54
CA ALA A 571 10.00 -32.75 6.56
C ALA A 571 9.06 -33.00 5.38
N ASP A 572 8.47 -31.94 4.82
CA ASP A 572 7.65 -31.99 3.62
C ASP A 572 8.13 -30.96 2.60
N MET A 573 8.91 -31.39 1.61
CA MET A 573 9.14 -30.59 0.41
C MET A 573 8.91 -31.38 -0.88
N TYR A 574 7.86 -30.97 -1.59
CA TYR A 574 7.66 -31.16 -3.03
C TYR A 574 7.66 -32.60 -3.57
N THR A 575 6.47 -33.08 -3.91
CA THR A 575 6.21 -33.33 -5.34
C THR A 575 5.70 -32.02 -5.93
N ILE A 576 6.35 -31.51 -6.98
CA ILE A 576 5.73 -30.52 -7.87
C ILE A 576 4.46 -31.19 -8.40
N PRO A 577 3.25 -30.72 -8.10
CA PRO A 577 2.10 -31.20 -8.85
C PRO A 577 2.26 -30.61 -10.24
N LEU A 578 2.38 -31.47 -11.25
CA LEU A 578 1.95 -31.14 -12.61
C LEU A 578 0.64 -30.38 -12.47
N GLN A 579 0.55 -29.19 -13.06
CA GLN A 579 -0.67 -28.40 -13.10
C GLN A 579 -1.82 -29.33 -13.47
N VAL A 580 -2.71 -29.58 -12.51
CA VAL A 580 -4.00 -30.20 -12.80
C VAL A 580 -4.80 -29.08 -13.45
N HIS A 581 -4.66 -28.97 -14.77
CA HIS A 581 -5.64 -28.25 -15.55
C HIS A 581 -6.95 -29.01 -15.41
N ASP A 582 -7.97 -28.33 -14.89
CA ASP A 582 -9.34 -28.69 -15.26
C ASP A 582 -9.34 -28.87 -16.78
N GLN A 583 -9.90 -29.99 -17.29
CA GLN A 583 -10.03 -30.20 -18.72
C GLN A 583 -11.01 -29.17 -19.29
N ILE A 584 -10.51 -27.98 -19.59
CA ILE A 584 -11.27 -26.96 -20.27
C ILE A 584 -11.43 -27.42 -21.71
N PRO A 585 -12.66 -27.43 -22.27
CA PRO A 585 -12.87 -27.83 -23.67
C PRO A 585 -11.99 -27.00 -24.61
N LEU A 586 -11.15 -27.68 -25.40
CA LEU A 586 -10.33 -27.08 -26.44
C LEU A 586 -11.05 -27.16 -27.78
N TYR A 587 -11.00 -26.07 -28.55
CA TYR A 587 -11.56 -25.99 -29.88
C TYR A 587 -10.45 -25.68 -30.91
N SER A 588 -10.56 -26.21 -32.13
CA SER A 588 -9.73 -25.69 -33.21
C SER A 588 -10.23 -24.30 -33.64
N LEU A 589 -9.35 -23.45 -34.16
CA LEU A 589 -9.75 -22.16 -34.71
C LEU A 589 -10.87 -22.32 -35.76
N GLU A 590 -10.79 -23.35 -36.61
CA GLU A 590 -11.81 -23.67 -37.62
C GLU A 590 -13.17 -24.02 -37.01
N GLN A 591 -13.19 -24.79 -35.91
CA GLN A 591 -14.43 -25.13 -35.20
C GLN A 591 -15.12 -23.88 -34.65
N LEU A 592 -14.35 -22.96 -34.05
CA LEU A 592 -14.89 -21.71 -33.52
C LEU A 592 -15.38 -20.77 -34.63
N LEU A 593 -14.68 -20.73 -35.77
CA LEU A 593 -15.09 -19.93 -36.93
C LEU A 593 -16.32 -20.51 -37.63
N GLY A 594 -16.51 -21.84 -37.63
CA GLY A 594 -17.67 -22.52 -38.20
C GLY A 594 -18.92 -22.50 -37.32
N ALA A 595 -18.78 -22.26 -36.01
CA ALA A 595 -19.88 -22.25 -35.04
C ALA A 595 -20.73 -20.96 -35.05
N THR A 596 -20.62 -20.09 -36.07
CA THR A 596 -21.38 -18.84 -36.15
C THR A 596 -22.84 -19.06 -36.56
N ASN A 597 -23.64 -19.64 -35.66
CA ASN A 597 -25.08 -19.44 -35.58
C ASN A 597 -25.37 -18.70 -34.28
N ASN A 598 -25.04 -17.41 -34.24
CA ASN A 598 -25.48 -16.52 -33.16
C ASN A 598 -26.77 -15.83 -33.61
N ASP A 599 -27.73 -15.73 -32.69
CA ASP A 599 -28.98 -14.99 -32.89
C ASP A 599 -28.75 -13.46 -33.06
N GLU A 600 -27.52 -12.98 -32.80
CA GLU A 600 -27.07 -11.60 -33.03
C GLU A 600 -25.80 -11.57 -33.91
N PRO A 601 -25.74 -10.73 -34.97
CA PRO A 601 -24.55 -10.62 -35.82
C PRO A 601 -23.39 -9.96 -35.06
N ILE A 602 -22.20 -10.58 -35.08
CA ILE A 602 -20.96 -10.02 -34.50
C ILE A 602 -20.51 -8.85 -35.39
N LEU A 603 -20.72 -7.61 -34.95
CA LEU A 603 -20.44 -6.42 -35.75
C LEU A 603 -18.96 -5.97 -35.74
N THR A 604 -18.19 -6.36 -34.72
CA THR A 604 -16.76 -5.98 -34.58
C THR A 604 -15.99 -7.06 -33.83
N SER A 605 -14.83 -7.43 -34.38
CA SER A 605 -13.86 -8.31 -33.73
C SER A 605 -12.57 -7.55 -33.41
N VAL A 606 -11.94 -7.89 -32.28
CA VAL A 606 -10.62 -7.37 -31.90
C VAL A 606 -9.66 -8.56 -31.78
N LEU A 607 -8.48 -8.45 -32.39
CA LEU A 607 -7.39 -9.41 -32.27
C LEU A 607 -6.19 -8.73 -31.61
N LEU A 608 -5.77 -9.25 -30.45
CA LEU A 608 -4.51 -8.90 -29.80
C LEU A 608 -3.44 -9.89 -30.25
N GLY A 609 -2.47 -9.41 -31.03
CA GLY A 609 -1.34 -10.19 -31.53
C GLY A 609 -1.33 -10.34 -33.04
N ASP A 610 -0.17 -10.69 -33.62
CA ASP A 610 0.04 -10.75 -35.08
C ASP A 610 -0.16 -12.15 -35.71
N SER A 611 -1.18 -12.85 -35.23
CA SER A 611 -1.44 -14.27 -35.52
C SER A 611 -1.93 -14.54 -36.96
N PRO A 612 -1.62 -15.70 -37.56
CA PRO A 612 -2.32 -16.23 -38.74
C PRO A 612 -3.85 -16.28 -38.61
N ALA A 613 -4.38 -16.29 -37.39
CA ALA A 613 -5.81 -16.13 -37.11
C ALA A 613 -6.39 -14.84 -37.70
N CYS A 614 -5.57 -13.79 -37.87
CA CYS A 614 -5.97 -12.55 -38.51
C CYS A 614 -6.50 -12.79 -39.94
N LEU A 615 -5.84 -13.65 -40.73
CA LEU A 615 -6.26 -13.96 -42.09
C LEU A 615 -7.62 -14.67 -42.09
N ALA A 616 -7.79 -15.67 -41.22
CA ALA A 616 -9.02 -16.43 -41.11
C ALA A 616 -10.21 -15.56 -40.64
N LEU A 617 -9.98 -14.72 -39.63
CA LEU A 617 -10.97 -13.76 -39.14
C LEU A 617 -11.34 -12.74 -40.22
N ALA A 618 -10.36 -12.20 -40.96
CA ALA A 618 -10.62 -11.26 -42.05
C ALA A 618 -11.46 -11.90 -43.17
N LYS A 619 -11.22 -13.18 -43.51
CA LYS A 619 -12.06 -13.92 -44.47
C LYS A 619 -13.50 -14.06 -43.97
N VAL A 620 -13.71 -14.35 -42.68
CA VAL A 620 -15.07 -14.42 -42.10
C VAL A 620 -15.78 -13.07 -42.19
N HIS A 621 -15.11 -11.98 -41.80
CA HIS A 621 -15.67 -10.63 -41.89
C HIS A 621 -16.07 -10.27 -43.34
N ARG A 622 -15.20 -10.57 -44.32
CA ARG A 622 -15.50 -10.38 -45.75
C ARG A 622 -16.68 -11.22 -46.22
N ASN A 623 -16.68 -12.52 -45.91
CA ASN A 623 -17.71 -13.45 -46.38
C ASN A 623 -19.09 -13.13 -45.81
N GLN A 624 -19.14 -12.63 -44.57
CA GLN A 624 -20.38 -12.24 -43.91
C GLN A 624 -20.80 -10.80 -44.28
N GLY A 625 -19.89 -9.99 -44.83
CA GLY A 625 -20.16 -8.59 -45.16
C GLY A 625 -20.26 -7.68 -43.93
N ILE A 626 -19.61 -8.03 -42.81
CA ILE A 626 -19.80 -7.39 -41.51
C ILE A 626 -18.53 -6.70 -41.04
N GLY A 627 -18.59 -5.37 -40.82
CA GLY A 627 -17.60 -4.59 -40.05
C GLY A 627 -16.13 -4.74 -40.46
N HIS A 628 -15.23 -4.35 -39.54
CA HIS A 628 -13.77 -4.52 -39.69
C HIS A 628 -13.21 -5.27 -38.49
N LEU A 629 -12.14 -6.04 -38.72
CA LEU A 629 -11.29 -6.60 -37.68
C LEU A 629 -10.31 -5.53 -37.18
N GLN A 630 -10.30 -5.27 -35.87
CA GLN A 630 -9.30 -4.40 -35.24
C GLN A 630 -8.12 -5.25 -34.79
N LEU A 631 -6.98 -5.10 -35.46
CA LEU A 631 -5.74 -5.78 -35.12
C LEU A 631 -4.88 -4.87 -34.24
N ILE A 632 -4.41 -5.36 -33.10
CA ILE A 632 -3.57 -4.60 -32.17
C ILE A 632 -2.26 -5.37 -31.93
N VAL A 633 -1.13 -4.72 -32.20
CA VAL A 633 0.23 -5.27 -32.09
C VAL A 633 1.16 -4.30 -31.35
N ASN A 634 2.31 -4.73 -30.81
CA ASN A 634 3.27 -3.80 -30.19
C ASN A 634 4.24 -3.14 -31.20
N GLU A 635 4.45 -3.75 -32.36
CA GLU A 635 5.49 -3.35 -33.31
C GLU A 635 4.93 -3.05 -34.70
N LYS A 636 5.41 -1.95 -35.30
CA LYS A 636 5.02 -1.57 -36.67
C LYS A 636 5.38 -2.65 -37.68
N LYS A 637 6.50 -3.34 -37.49
CA LYS A 637 6.95 -4.43 -38.37
C LYS A 637 5.93 -5.58 -38.43
N SER A 638 5.31 -5.93 -37.32
CA SER A 638 4.23 -6.92 -37.26
C SER A 638 3.01 -6.49 -38.07
N CYS A 639 2.65 -5.20 -37.97
CA CYS A 639 1.56 -4.62 -38.74
C CYS A 639 1.83 -4.68 -40.26
N ASP A 640 3.02 -4.24 -40.68
CA ASP A 640 3.45 -4.25 -42.09
C ASP A 640 3.48 -5.68 -42.66
N HIS A 641 3.92 -6.65 -41.85
CA HIS A 641 3.97 -8.07 -42.23
C HIS A 641 2.56 -8.63 -42.49
N ILE A 642 1.61 -8.41 -41.58
CA ILE A 642 0.23 -8.89 -41.76
C ILE A 642 -0.45 -8.23 -42.93
N LEU A 643 -0.31 -6.90 -43.09
CA LEU A 643 -0.94 -6.19 -44.19
C LEU A 643 -0.49 -6.73 -45.55
N LYS A 644 0.78 -7.12 -45.69
CA LYS A 644 1.29 -7.79 -46.89
C LYS A 644 0.65 -9.16 -47.15
N ILE A 645 0.40 -9.95 -46.10
CA ILE A 645 -0.32 -11.24 -46.22
C ILE A 645 -1.79 -11.01 -46.61
N LEU A 646 -2.42 -9.99 -46.06
CA LEU A 646 -3.81 -9.65 -46.40
C LEU A 646 -3.94 -9.09 -47.82
N GLU A 647 -2.93 -8.39 -48.31
CA GLU A 647 -2.89 -7.83 -49.67
C GLU A 647 -2.94 -8.94 -50.73
N THR A 648 -2.14 -9.99 -50.56
CA THR A 648 -2.14 -11.15 -51.47
C THR A 648 -3.48 -11.91 -51.47
N ASN A 649 -4.32 -11.69 -50.46
CA ASN A 649 -5.65 -12.30 -50.32
C ASN A 649 -6.82 -11.31 -50.58
N TYR A 650 -6.53 -10.05 -50.95
CA TYR A 650 -7.52 -8.97 -51.15
C TYR A 650 -8.38 -8.70 -49.90
N LEU A 651 -7.76 -8.66 -48.71
CA LEU A 651 -8.44 -8.51 -47.42
C LEU A 651 -8.05 -7.24 -46.63
N THR A 652 -7.16 -6.40 -47.17
CA THR A 652 -6.65 -5.21 -46.47
C THR A 652 -7.74 -4.22 -46.06
N THR A 653 -8.81 -4.08 -46.84
CA THR A 653 -9.94 -3.19 -46.51
C THR A 653 -10.80 -3.68 -45.33
N TRP A 654 -10.64 -4.95 -44.92
CA TRP A 654 -11.41 -5.57 -43.84
C TRP A 654 -10.69 -5.54 -42.48
N VAL A 655 -9.44 -5.06 -42.44
CA VAL A 655 -8.62 -5.03 -41.23
C VAL A 655 -8.09 -3.62 -40.98
N LYS A 656 -8.25 -3.13 -39.75
CA LYS A 656 -7.59 -1.92 -39.27
C LYS A 656 -6.54 -2.32 -38.25
N CYS A 657 -5.28 -2.06 -38.58
CA CYS A 657 -4.14 -2.42 -37.74
C CYS A 657 -3.66 -1.22 -36.92
N HIS A 658 -3.43 -1.44 -35.63
CA HIS A 658 -3.00 -0.44 -34.67
C HIS A 658 -1.74 -0.90 -33.95
N VAL A 659 -0.78 0.01 -33.81
CA VAL A 659 0.48 -0.24 -33.09
C VAL A 659 0.41 0.42 -31.72
N VAL A 660 0.40 -0.38 -30.67
CA VAL A 660 0.38 0.06 -29.28
C VAL A 660 1.80 0.38 -28.80
N GLN A 661 1.99 1.61 -28.32
CA GLN A 661 3.20 2.01 -27.61
C GLN A 661 3.05 1.70 -26.12
N ILE A 662 4.04 1.00 -25.55
CA ILE A 662 4.13 0.68 -24.13
C ILE A 662 5.24 1.55 -23.51
N SER A 663 4.95 2.28 -22.44
CA SER A 663 5.97 3.07 -21.76
C SER A 663 7.08 2.17 -21.21
N LYS A 664 8.33 2.62 -21.37
CA LYS A 664 9.50 1.87 -20.88
C LYS A 664 9.78 2.14 -19.39
N GLN A 665 9.16 3.17 -18.82
CA GLN A 665 9.35 3.61 -17.44
C GLN A 665 8.05 3.48 -16.64
N PRO A 666 8.11 3.13 -15.34
CA PRO A 666 6.95 3.12 -14.45
C PRO A 666 6.33 4.52 -14.31
N PRO A 667 4.99 4.64 -14.23
CA PRO A 667 4.01 3.58 -14.39
C PRO A 667 3.99 3.06 -15.83
N ILE A 668 3.94 1.73 -15.98
CA ILE A 668 3.84 1.13 -17.32
C ILE A 668 2.45 1.49 -17.86
N THR A 669 2.40 2.28 -18.94
CA THR A 669 1.17 2.80 -19.54
C THR A 669 1.13 2.50 -21.03
N ILE A 670 -0.07 2.55 -21.61
CA ILE A 670 -0.34 2.31 -23.02
C ILE A 670 -1.16 3.47 -23.60
N ASP A 671 -0.89 3.84 -24.86
CA ASP A 671 -1.70 4.80 -25.59
C ASP A 671 -3.14 4.26 -25.81
N LYS A 672 -4.07 4.83 -25.03
CA LYS A 672 -5.50 4.47 -25.06
C LYS A 672 -6.20 4.92 -26.34
N LYS A 673 -5.63 5.84 -27.14
CA LYS A 673 -6.24 6.32 -28.40
C LYS A 673 -6.43 5.21 -29.42
N VAL A 674 -5.67 4.12 -29.30
CA VAL A 674 -5.83 2.91 -30.13
C VAL A 674 -7.23 2.31 -30.04
N LEU A 675 -7.95 2.52 -28.93
CA LEU A 675 -9.33 2.03 -28.75
C LEU A 675 -10.40 3.06 -29.13
N SER A 676 -10.02 4.20 -29.71
CA SER A 676 -10.97 5.24 -30.12
C SER A 676 -11.90 4.72 -31.23
N GLY A 677 -13.21 4.79 -30.99
CA GLY A 677 -14.22 4.29 -31.91
C GLY A 677 -14.40 2.76 -31.93
N VAL A 678 -13.75 2.02 -31.02
CA VAL A 678 -13.99 0.59 -30.81
C VAL A 678 -15.09 0.42 -29.77
N GLU A 679 -16.30 0.05 -30.19
CA GLU A 679 -17.46 -0.24 -29.34
C GLU A 679 -18.27 -1.39 -29.93
N GLY A 680 -19.08 -2.07 -29.12
CA GLY A 680 -19.93 -3.18 -29.59
C GLY A 680 -19.13 -4.41 -30.04
N VAL A 681 -18.03 -4.71 -29.35
CA VAL A 681 -17.14 -5.83 -29.69
C VAL A 681 -17.85 -7.16 -29.41
N GLY A 682 -18.17 -7.92 -30.46
CA GLY A 682 -18.80 -9.23 -30.32
C GLY A 682 -17.78 -10.35 -30.11
N ARG A 683 -16.54 -10.16 -30.54
CA ARG A 683 -15.47 -11.15 -30.39
C ARG A 683 -14.13 -10.50 -30.04
N LEU A 684 -13.48 -11.02 -29.02
CA LEU A 684 -12.11 -10.67 -28.65
C LEU A 684 -11.22 -11.90 -28.73
N VAL A 685 -10.18 -11.84 -29.53
CA VAL A 685 -9.22 -12.94 -29.73
C VAL A 685 -7.87 -12.51 -29.17
N VAL A 686 -7.27 -13.35 -28.32
CA VAL A 686 -5.98 -13.09 -27.68
C VAL A 686 -4.97 -14.17 -28.05
N THR A 687 -3.86 -13.77 -28.66
CA THR A 687 -2.73 -14.63 -29.02
C THR A 687 -1.42 -14.10 -28.44
N ASP A 688 -0.40 -14.95 -28.37
CA ASP A 688 0.95 -14.59 -27.91
C ASP A 688 1.81 -13.93 -29.00
N SER A 689 1.52 -14.24 -30.26
CA SER A 689 2.21 -13.75 -31.45
C SER A 689 2.27 -12.21 -31.51
N GLY A 690 3.44 -11.65 -31.81
CA GLY A 690 3.59 -10.20 -32.00
C GLY A 690 3.69 -9.41 -30.70
N PHE A 691 3.95 -10.09 -29.59
CA PHE A 691 4.34 -9.50 -28.32
C PHE A 691 5.39 -10.39 -27.65
N ASN A 692 6.34 -9.80 -26.91
CA ASN A 692 7.01 -10.57 -25.86
C ASN A 692 6.06 -10.71 -24.65
N GLU A 693 6.26 -11.73 -23.81
CA GLU A 693 5.34 -12.04 -22.71
C GLU A 693 5.12 -10.83 -21.76
N LYS A 694 6.18 -10.07 -21.46
CA LYS A 694 6.10 -8.85 -20.63
C LYS A 694 5.20 -7.77 -21.26
N ASN A 695 5.37 -7.53 -22.56
CA ASN A 695 4.57 -6.56 -23.31
C ASN A 695 3.11 -7.01 -23.42
N LEU A 696 2.89 -8.30 -23.69
CA LEU A 696 1.54 -8.86 -23.76
C LEU A 696 0.82 -8.78 -22.41
N THR A 697 1.50 -9.14 -21.33
CA THR A 697 0.98 -9.02 -19.96
C THR A 697 0.53 -7.58 -19.69
N THR A 698 1.36 -6.60 -20.06
CA THR A 698 1.05 -5.18 -19.90
C THR A 698 -0.18 -4.76 -20.72
N VAL A 699 -0.25 -5.19 -21.99
CA VAL A 699 -1.39 -4.92 -22.88
C VAL A 699 -2.66 -5.54 -22.35
N LEU A 700 -2.61 -6.79 -21.90
CA LEU A 700 -3.76 -7.45 -21.31
C LEU A 700 -4.22 -6.73 -20.03
N LEU A 701 -3.33 -6.39 -19.12
CA LEU A 701 -3.75 -5.71 -17.89
C LEU A 701 -4.34 -4.31 -18.12
N THR A 702 -3.79 -3.56 -19.06
CA THR A 702 -4.21 -2.18 -19.30
C THR A 702 -5.40 -2.10 -20.26
N MET A 703 -5.39 -2.86 -21.35
CA MET A 703 -6.39 -2.77 -22.42
C MET A 703 -7.50 -3.81 -22.30
N LEU A 704 -7.24 -5.00 -21.74
CA LEU A 704 -8.28 -6.03 -21.66
C LEU A 704 -9.51 -5.57 -20.85
N PRO A 705 -9.39 -4.92 -19.68
CA PRO A 705 -10.57 -4.40 -18.97
C PRO A 705 -11.34 -3.37 -19.80
N MET A 706 -10.63 -2.55 -20.57
CA MET A 706 -11.23 -1.54 -21.45
C MET A 706 -11.98 -2.20 -22.63
N LEU A 707 -11.38 -3.21 -23.24
CA LEU A 707 -11.97 -3.98 -24.35
C LEU A 707 -13.18 -4.78 -23.88
N VAL A 708 -13.06 -5.50 -22.76
CA VAL A 708 -14.16 -6.27 -22.15
C VAL A 708 -15.34 -5.36 -21.80
N LYS A 709 -15.11 -4.11 -21.36
CA LYS A 709 -16.20 -3.14 -21.11
C LYS A 709 -16.93 -2.70 -22.39
N ARG A 710 -16.26 -2.77 -23.55
CA ARG A 710 -16.79 -2.42 -24.88
C ARG A 710 -17.44 -3.61 -25.59
N MET A 711 -17.41 -4.79 -24.98
CA MET A 711 -18.02 -5.99 -25.54
C MET A 711 -19.54 -6.00 -25.35
N THR A 712 -20.24 -6.65 -26.28
CA THR A 712 -21.68 -6.89 -26.14
C THR A 712 -21.94 -7.89 -25.00
N LYS A 713 -23.18 -7.93 -24.47
CA LYS A 713 -23.57 -8.90 -23.43
C LYS A 713 -23.42 -10.36 -23.89
N SER A 714 -23.58 -10.60 -25.19
CA SER A 714 -23.44 -11.89 -25.87
C SER A 714 -21.99 -12.17 -26.33
N GLY A 715 -21.04 -11.28 -26.03
CA GLY A 715 -19.68 -11.32 -26.55
C GLY A 715 -18.86 -12.52 -26.09
N GLU A 716 -17.88 -12.88 -26.93
CA GLU A 716 -17.02 -14.06 -26.72
C GLU A 716 -15.54 -13.68 -26.66
N VAL A 717 -14.82 -14.28 -25.72
CA VAL A 717 -13.37 -14.14 -25.56
C VAL A 717 -12.69 -15.45 -25.92
N TRP A 718 -11.89 -15.43 -26.98
CA TRP A 718 -11.13 -16.58 -27.48
C TRP A 718 -9.66 -16.43 -27.07
N ILE A 719 -9.15 -17.41 -26.33
CA ILE A 719 -7.83 -17.38 -25.70
C ILE A 719 -6.97 -18.48 -26.33
N SER A 720 -5.86 -18.11 -26.97
CA SER A 720 -4.92 -19.10 -27.52
C SER A 720 -4.33 -19.95 -26.40
N VAL A 721 -4.23 -21.27 -26.63
CA VAL A 721 -3.57 -22.18 -25.67
C VAL A 721 -2.06 -22.03 -25.62
N GLU A 722 -1.48 -21.32 -26.60
CA GLU A 722 -0.04 -20.98 -26.67
C GLU A 722 0.35 -19.93 -25.62
N LEU A 723 -0.63 -19.20 -25.05
CA LEU A 723 -0.39 -18.30 -23.93
C LEU A 723 0.03 -19.05 -22.66
N SER A 724 0.87 -18.42 -21.85
CA SER A 724 1.20 -18.94 -20.51
C SER A 724 -0.05 -19.08 -19.63
N ASP A 725 -0.06 -20.05 -18.70
CA ASP A 725 -1.24 -20.32 -17.87
C ASP A 725 -1.70 -19.13 -17.05
N GLN A 726 -0.75 -18.27 -16.69
CA GLN A 726 -0.98 -17.01 -16.02
C GLN A 726 -1.80 -16.05 -16.88
N LEU A 727 -1.43 -15.85 -18.15
CA LEU A 727 -2.15 -14.99 -19.08
C LEU A 727 -3.50 -15.57 -19.47
N LYS A 728 -3.58 -16.89 -19.64
CA LYS A 728 -4.85 -17.61 -19.84
C LYS A 728 -5.82 -17.35 -18.67
N SER A 729 -5.33 -17.50 -17.44
CA SER A 729 -6.11 -17.27 -16.23
C SER A 729 -6.56 -15.82 -16.09
N LEU A 730 -5.67 -14.86 -16.38
CA LEU A 730 -5.99 -13.43 -16.36
C LEU A 730 -7.12 -13.10 -17.36
N CYS A 731 -6.99 -13.58 -18.60
CA CYS A 731 -7.98 -13.33 -19.64
C CYS A 731 -9.34 -13.94 -19.28
N ALA A 732 -9.34 -15.19 -18.84
CA ALA A 732 -10.55 -15.91 -18.46
C ALA A 732 -11.24 -15.26 -17.24
N ALA A 733 -10.50 -14.85 -16.22
CA ALA A 733 -11.05 -14.22 -15.03
C ALA A 733 -11.75 -12.88 -15.35
N LEU A 734 -11.09 -12.03 -16.15
CA LEU A 734 -11.66 -10.74 -16.55
C LEU A 734 -12.93 -10.89 -17.40
N ALA A 735 -12.95 -11.86 -18.33
CA ALA A 735 -14.11 -12.15 -19.15
C ALA A 735 -15.28 -12.73 -18.33
N LYS A 736 -15.01 -13.73 -17.47
CA LYS A 736 -16.03 -14.37 -16.61
C LYS A 736 -16.67 -13.39 -15.63
N ASN A 737 -15.92 -12.44 -15.08
CA ASN A 737 -16.46 -11.39 -14.20
C ASN A 737 -17.52 -10.50 -14.88
N ARG A 738 -17.61 -10.52 -16.20
CA ARG A 738 -18.59 -9.78 -17.00
C ARG A 738 -19.67 -10.67 -17.62
N GLY A 739 -19.68 -11.96 -17.28
CA GLY A 739 -20.63 -12.93 -17.82
C GLY A 739 -20.38 -13.29 -19.29
N LEU A 740 -19.19 -13.00 -19.82
CA LEU A 740 -18.84 -13.31 -21.21
C LEU A 740 -18.49 -14.79 -21.39
N LYS A 741 -18.74 -15.33 -22.58
CA LYS A 741 -18.32 -16.70 -22.93
C LYS A 741 -16.81 -16.73 -23.17
N VAL A 742 -16.14 -17.74 -22.64
CA VAL A 742 -14.70 -17.93 -22.78
C VAL A 742 -14.43 -19.24 -23.51
N PHE A 743 -13.64 -19.18 -24.58
CA PHE A 743 -13.21 -20.33 -25.37
C PHE A 743 -11.69 -20.41 -25.42
N PHE A 744 -11.15 -21.62 -25.30
CA PHE A 744 -9.73 -21.89 -25.47
C PHE A 744 -9.51 -22.58 -26.81
N PHE A 745 -8.53 -22.10 -27.58
CA PHE A 745 -8.34 -22.59 -28.95
C PHE A 745 -6.88 -22.83 -29.34
N TYR A 746 -6.71 -23.73 -30.29
CA TYR A 746 -5.42 -24.10 -30.90
C TYR A 746 -5.50 -23.98 -32.44
N GLY A 747 -4.35 -24.16 -33.11
CA GLY A 747 -4.26 -24.10 -34.57
C GLY A 747 -3.96 -22.70 -35.11
N VAL A 748 -3.25 -21.90 -34.31
CA VAL A 748 -2.70 -20.61 -34.74
C VAL A 748 -1.42 -20.81 -35.56
N SER A 749 -0.66 -21.86 -35.25
CA SER A 749 0.52 -22.28 -35.98
C SER A 749 0.15 -23.12 -37.22
N GLY A 750 0.05 -22.48 -38.39
CA GLY A 750 -0.03 -23.17 -39.68
C GLY A 750 -1.10 -22.62 -40.61
N PHE A 751 -0.69 -21.67 -41.46
CA PHE A 751 -1.27 -21.44 -42.79
C PHE A 751 -0.15 -21.09 -43.76
#